data_AF-A0A2V4DA01-F1
#
_entry.id   AF-A0A2V4DA01-F1
#
_cell.length_a   1.000
_cell.length_b   1.000
_cell.length_c   1.000
_cell.angle_alpha   90.00
_cell.angle_beta   90.00
_cell.angle_gamma   90.00
#
_symmetry.space_group_name_H-M   'P 1'
#
loop_
_entity.id
_entity.type
_entity.pdbx_description
1 polymer ?
#
loop_
_entity_poly.entity_id
_entity_poly.type
_entity_poly.pdbx_seq_one_letter_code
_entity_poly.pdbx_strand_id
1 'polypeptide(L)'
;MKNAEALLDSRRLMNSRLPKFEMNDDDAAEGGCGVVGLACEIPVAGRHLFNSLEQMRNRGNGKGGGVAMVGLNHDQFGVSEEILTNDYLYAVAYLDESVRKDVEEQFINSTFDVDHIHDVPTLDNWQDLENLDVQPPSVVCYFIRPKPAAVEKFLSDGNLTESDFPNRKAMWDEMVFQNTHKLNVEYYAKEQRADAFVLSHGQNMIILKIVGYAEDVIRYYRLDEVTAHVWIGHHRYPTRGRVTHPGGAHPFGQGVDVALVHNGDFSNYVSVKDYLAQRGMEPLFFTDTEVAALGFDLHSRVYGYPMEYVIESLAPTGELDFIMLPDEKQEVYEAIQKTHIHGSPDGPWFFIIAKADGLTHQLIGITDTSMLRPQVFSYQRGEVGIAFCGSEKQVIDAVLESLSSEDKRFWRRCDEYWNARGGSYTDGGSFIFDINPDNKGGHELTITNKFDAIVDTHPEGNFNIEPAAMESGFDWPLEWAPNEIFPQIIATFPTFDWPAALGLLSEIGSYASQHSRQQAVDLLCLLLNRKYDTGALRTSRWLDYVEDAIMGILNHAGTTPCAYFSGQKSPGHLPKPQNPTQAIVVDARPYPIEGIDSLARELIALHKAGWRNFMVTHCKGHRFIGNGFGMETSDVRIDVFGSVGDYLGSGSDGMTIHMHGNAQDQVAQIHKCGTLVVHGDVGQCYGYGAKGGRLFVQGNAAGRPMINSVGSPKLVINGTALDYLAESFMAGDPLEGGGFVIVNGIQFEPNGEISDLDTPYPGGNLFSLSSGGAIYVRDPSNVLSPSQLNGGEFVDLTDADWDVIQPLLVENEEHYGIPLARLLTVEGEIRSPSEVYRKIIPLKNKALSVEDNWAGNH
;
A
#
# COMPACT_ATOMS: atom_id res chain seq x y z
N MET A 1 -30.64 10.81 11.66
CA MET A 1 -30.50 10.96 13.13
C MET A 1 -31.40 12.09 13.65
N LYS A 2 -31.73 12.14 14.96
CA LYS A 2 -32.77 13.05 15.47
C LYS A 2 -32.29 14.48 15.82
N ASN A 3 -31.08 14.69 16.34
CA ASN A 3 -30.63 16.05 16.71
C ASN A 3 -29.09 16.23 16.82
N ALA A 4 -28.37 16.29 15.69
CA ALA A 4 -26.91 16.51 15.71
C ALA A 4 -26.51 17.84 16.36
N GLU A 5 -27.30 18.91 16.17
CA GLU A 5 -26.98 20.23 16.72
C GLU A 5 -26.95 20.22 18.26
N ALA A 6 -27.87 19.49 18.92
CA ALA A 6 -27.85 19.36 20.37
C ALA A 6 -26.56 18.71 20.89
N LEU A 7 -26.01 17.72 20.17
CA LEU A 7 -24.74 17.10 20.52
C LEU A 7 -23.58 18.09 20.38
N LEU A 8 -23.55 18.85 19.28
CA LEU A 8 -22.53 19.89 19.06
C LEU A 8 -22.61 20.98 20.13
N ASP A 9 -23.82 21.43 20.49
CA ASP A 9 -24.04 22.42 21.54
C ASP A 9 -23.63 21.90 22.92
N SER A 10 -23.91 20.64 23.22
CA SER A 10 -23.43 19.97 24.45
C SER A 10 -21.91 19.99 24.55
N ARG A 11 -21.20 19.67 23.44
CA ARG A 11 -19.74 19.72 23.38
C ARG A 11 -19.20 21.13 23.51
N ARG A 12 -19.78 22.11 22.82
CA ARG A 12 -19.42 23.53 22.95
C ARG A 12 -19.60 24.01 24.40
N LEU A 13 -20.68 23.62 25.06
CA LEU A 13 -20.95 23.94 26.46
C LEU A 13 -19.90 23.33 27.38
N MET A 14 -19.53 22.06 27.16
CA MET A 14 -18.44 21.40 27.89
C MET A 14 -17.12 22.16 27.72
N ASN A 15 -16.69 22.40 26.47
CA ASN A 15 -15.41 23.04 26.17
C ASN A 15 -15.34 24.49 26.66
N SER A 16 -16.47 25.19 26.76
CA SER A 16 -16.51 26.56 27.31
C SER A 16 -16.07 26.64 28.78
N ARG A 17 -16.09 25.51 29.48
CA ARG A 17 -15.70 25.37 30.90
C ARG A 17 -14.29 24.80 31.07
N LEU A 18 -13.67 24.31 29.99
CA LEU A 18 -12.34 23.71 30.00
C LEU A 18 -11.28 24.77 29.65
N PRO A 19 -10.02 24.58 30.08
CA PRO A 19 -8.95 25.48 29.68
C PRO A 19 -8.73 25.38 28.17
N LYS A 20 -8.29 26.49 27.56
CA LYS A 20 -7.84 26.51 26.17
C LYS A 20 -6.35 26.25 26.11
N PHE A 21 -5.93 25.49 25.11
CA PHE A 21 -4.54 25.08 24.92
C PHE A 21 -4.07 25.53 23.55
N GLU A 22 -2.88 26.11 23.51
CA GLU A 22 -2.14 26.38 22.28
C GLU A 22 -0.87 25.53 22.30
N MET A 23 -0.53 24.96 21.14
CA MET A 23 0.71 24.21 20.98
C MET A 23 1.87 25.19 20.83
N ASN A 24 3.02 24.88 21.44
CA ASN A 24 4.28 25.52 21.08
C ASN A 24 4.81 24.85 19.80
N ASP A 25 5.05 25.66 18.75
CA ASP A 25 5.39 25.19 17.39
C ASP A 25 6.81 24.62 17.22
N ASP A 26 7.57 24.42 18.30
CA ASP A 26 9.03 24.23 18.23
C ASP A 26 9.51 22.83 17.78
N ASP A 27 8.64 21.86 17.49
CA ASP A 27 9.07 20.53 17.04
C ASP A 27 8.18 19.98 15.91
N ALA A 28 8.58 20.23 14.65
CA ALA A 28 7.99 19.65 13.45
C ALA A 28 9.10 19.16 12.50
N ALA A 29 8.99 17.93 11.98
CA ALA A 29 9.95 17.37 11.02
C ALA A 29 9.23 16.63 9.88
N GLU A 30 9.62 16.86 8.63
CA GLU A 30 8.98 16.25 7.46
C GLU A 30 9.48 14.80 7.23
N GLY A 31 8.56 13.85 6.98
CA GLY A 31 8.91 12.49 6.55
C GLY A 31 7.70 11.59 6.24
N GLY A 32 7.92 10.48 5.53
CA GLY A 32 6.89 9.48 5.23
C GLY A 32 6.82 8.40 6.30
N CYS A 33 5.61 7.91 6.61
CA CYS A 33 5.37 6.83 7.57
C CYS A 33 5.30 5.46 6.86
N GLY A 34 5.48 4.37 7.61
CA GLY A 34 5.22 2.99 7.16
C GLY A 34 3.93 2.45 7.77
N VAL A 35 3.05 1.85 6.96
CA VAL A 35 1.76 1.31 7.42
C VAL A 35 1.45 -0.07 6.86
N VAL A 36 0.85 -0.90 7.71
CA VAL A 36 0.24 -2.18 7.33
C VAL A 36 -1.06 -2.37 8.09
N GLY A 37 -2.09 -2.83 7.39
CA GLY A 37 -3.35 -3.29 7.93
C GLY A 37 -3.69 -4.66 7.35
N LEU A 38 -4.25 -5.55 8.16
CA LEU A 38 -4.76 -6.84 7.72
C LEU A 38 -6.13 -7.11 8.33
N ALA A 39 -6.97 -7.84 7.59
CA ALA A 39 -8.25 -8.37 8.04
C ALA A 39 -8.35 -9.85 7.65
N CYS A 40 -8.65 -10.73 8.61
CA CYS A 40 -8.67 -12.17 8.39
C CYS A 40 -9.90 -12.83 9.03
N GLU A 41 -10.43 -13.85 8.34
CA GLU A 41 -11.57 -14.65 8.81
C GLU A 41 -11.27 -15.45 10.09
N ILE A 42 -9.99 -15.65 10.42
CA ILE A 42 -9.54 -16.23 11.68
C ILE A 42 -8.69 -15.22 12.46
N PRO A 43 -8.64 -15.32 13.80
CA PRO A 43 -7.73 -14.48 14.58
C PRO A 43 -6.26 -14.75 14.22
N VAL A 44 -5.51 -13.69 13.92
CA VAL A 44 -4.08 -13.73 13.59
C VAL A 44 -3.28 -13.25 14.80
N ALA A 45 -2.20 -13.97 15.12
CA ALA A 45 -1.31 -13.63 16.23
C ALA A 45 -0.37 -12.47 15.88
N GLY A 46 -0.07 -11.61 16.86
CA GLY A 46 0.77 -10.42 16.69
C GLY A 46 2.17 -10.70 16.14
N ARG A 47 2.75 -11.87 16.44
CA ARG A 47 4.09 -12.27 15.93
C ARG A 47 4.20 -12.22 14.40
N HIS A 48 3.12 -12.43 13.67
CA HIS A 48 3.14 -12.42 12.20
C HIS A 48 3.34 -11.03 11.60
N LEU A 49 3.20 -9.96 12.39
CA LEU A 49 3.51 -8.60 11.97
C LEU A 49 4.99 -8.23 12.12
N PHE A 50 5.81 -8.99 12.86
CA PHE A 50 7.19 -8.59 13.20
C PHE A 50 8.04 -8.24 11.98
N ASN A 51 8.16 -9.17 11.03
CA ASN A 51 9.00 -8.97 9.85
C ASN A 51 8.48 -7.82 8.97
N SER A 52 7.14 -7.67 8.90
CA SER A 52 6.50 -6.57 8.18
C SER A 52 6.87 -5.22 8.78
N LEU A 53 6.77 -5.08 10.10
CA LEU A 53 7.08 -3.84 10.80
C LEU A 53 8.59 -3.54 10.76
N GLU A 54 9.46 -4.53 10.98
CA GLU A 54 10.91 -4.32 10.90
C GLU A 54 11.35 -3.83 9.50
N GLN A 55 10.75 -4.37 8.44
CA GLN A 55 11.03 -3.96 7.06
C GLN A 55 10.56 -2.53 6.74
N MET A 56 9.73 -1.92 7.59
CA MET A 56 9.26 -0.54 7.44
C MET A 56 10.01 0.47 8.32
N ARG A 57 11.05 0.06 9.06
CA ARG A 57 11.83 0.99 9.90
C ARG A 57 12.44 2.17 9.14
N ASN A 58 12.79 1.95 7.87
CA ASN A 58 13.28 2.97 6.94
C ASN A 58 12.24 4.05 6.60
N ARG A 59 10.95 3.79 6.90
CA ARG A 59 9.85 4.76 6.80
C ARG A 59 9.43 5.30 8.18
N GLY A 60 10.30 5.18 9.18
CA GLY A 60 10.10 5.74 10.51
C GLY A 60 11.41 6.26 11.06
N ASN A 61 11.38 6.90 12.22
CA ASN A 61 12.60 7.38 12.89
C ASN A 61 12.67 7.01 14.38
N GLY A 62 11.86 6.03 14.80
CA GLY A 62 11.80 5.56 16.18
C GLY A 62 11.12 6.54 17.15
N LYS A 63 10.45 7.59 16.65
CA LYS A 63 9.77 8.59 17.49
C LYS A 63 8.27 8.35 17.65
N GLY A 64 7.79 7.17 17.29
CA GLY A 64 6.42 6.75 17.51
C GLY A 64 6.11 5.47 16.76
N GLY A 65 5.63 4.47 17.49
CA GLY A 65 5.20 3.20 16.94
C GLY A 65 3.98 2.72 17.68
N GLY A 66 3.06 2.05 16.97
CA GLY A 66 1.84 1.56 17.58
C GLY A 66 1.17 0.47 16.77
N VAL A 67 0.31 -0.26 17.46
CA VAL A 67 -0.58 -1.27 16.89
C VAL A 67 -2.01 -1.04 17.36
N ALA A 68 -2.98 -1.41 16.52
CA ALA A 68 -4.37 -1.54 16.90
C ALA A 68 -4.86 -2.95 16.58
N MET A 69 -5.77 -3.44 17.41
CA MET A 69 -6.40 -4.75 17.28
C MET A 69 -7.92 -4.59 17.37
N VAL A 70 -8.66 -5.26 16.49
CA VAL A 70 -10.13 -5.39 16.55
C VAL A 70 -10.52 -6.86 16.36
N GLY A 71 -11.56 -7.31 17.07
CA GLY A 71 -11.95 -8.71 17.07
C GLY A 71 -11.02 -9.55 17.93
N LEU A 72 -10.93 -9.18 19.20
CA LEU A 72 -10.06 -9.74 20.22
C LEU A 72 -10.57 -11.11 20.70
N ASN A 73 -9.68 -11.89 21.30
CA ASN A 73 -10.03 -13.13 21.99
C ASN A 73 -10.28 -12.88 23.47
N HIS A 74 -11.52 -13.08 23.94
CA HIS A 74 -11.94 -12.78 25.33
C HIS A 74 -11.12 -13.54 26.39
N ASP A 75 -10.69 -14.78 26.11
CA ASP A 75 -9.91 -15.59 27.05
C ASP A 75 -8.54 -14.96 27.34
N GLN A 76 -7.95 -14.28 26.35
CA GLN A 76 -6.65 -13.61 26.49
C GLN A 76 -6.72 -12.36 27.38
N PHE A 77 -7.93 -11.82 27.58
CA PHE A 77 -8.19 -10.70 28.49
C PHE A 77 -8.79 -11.15 29.83
N GLY A 78 -9.07 -12.45 30.01
CA GLY A 78 -9.64 -13.00 31.25
C GLY A 78 -11.11 -12.63 31.47
N VAL A 79 -11.85 -12.37 30.40
CA VAL A 79 -13.27 -12.00 30.43
C VAL A 79 -14.14 -13.00 29.67
N SER A 80 -15.46 -12.98 29.90
CA SER A 80 -16.40 -13.73 29.07
C SER A 80 -16.59 -13.04 27.71
N GLU A 81 -17.03 -13.81 26.71
CA GLU A 81 -17.46 -13.28 25.42
C GLU A 81 -18.52 -12.17 25.59
N GLU A 82 -19.48 -12.35 26.51
CA GLU A 82 -20.51 -11.35 26.81
C GLU A 82 -19.91 -10.02 27.29
N ILE A 83 -18.88 -10.04 28.14
CA ILE A 83 -18.21 -8.82 28.62
C ILE A 83 -17.47 -8.16 27.46
N LEU A 84 -16.68 -8.93 26.69
CA LEU A 84 -15.92 -8.38 25.57
C LEU A 84 -16.81 -7.72 24.50
N THR A 85 -17.99 -8.32 24.24
CA THR A 85 -18.94 -7.81 23.24
C THR A 85 -19.73 -6.60 23.74
N ASN A 86 -20.14 -6.57 25.01
CA ASN A 86 -21.09 -5.56 25.50
C ASN A 86 -20.46 -4.40 26.26
N ASP A 87 -19.29 -4.58 26.87
CA ASP A 87 -18.62 -3.53 27.63
C ASP A 87 -17.68 -2.72 26.73
N TYR A 88 -17.48 -1.45 27.09
CA TYR A 88 -16.39 -0.69 26.49
C TYR A 88 -15.08 -1.17 27.08
N LEU A 89 -14.13 -1.51 26.22
CA LEU A 89 -12.73 -1.67 26.56
C LEU A 89 -12.07 -0.28 26.56
N TYR A 90 -11.95 0.31 27.76
CA TYR A 90 -11.41 1.64 27.96
C TYR A 90 -9.94 1.56 28.36
N ALA A 91 -9.03 1.83 27.42
CA ALA A 91 -7.59 1.66 27.61
C ALA A 91 -6.94 3.00 28.00
N VAL A 92 -6.33 3.05 29.19
CA VAL A 92 -5.63 4.24 29.71
C VAL A 92 -4.14 3.94 29.83
N ALA A 93 -3.32 4.79 29.24
CA ALA A 93 -1.88 4.83 29.42
C ALA A 93 -1.52 5.70 30.63
N TYR A 94 -0.71 5.16 31.55
CA TYR A 94 -0.14 5.84 32.70
C TYR A 94 1.36 6.00 32.49
N LEU A 95 1.80 7.25 32.32
CA LEU A 95 3.23 7.60 32.34
C LEU A 95 3.71 7.83 33.77
N ASP A 96 2.83 8.37 34.61
CA ASP A 96 3.00 8.41 36.06
C ASP A 96 1.95 7.51 36.72
N GLU A 97 2.37 6.37 37.26
CA GLU A 97 1.45 5.47 37.96
C GLU A 97 0.86 6.08 39.24
N SER A 98 1.47 7.14 39.79
CA SER A 98 0.99 7.78 41.02
C SER A 98 -0.39 8.42 40.84
N VAL A 99 -0.75 8.81 39.61
CA VAL A 99 -2.07 9.42 39.31
C VAL A 99 -3.17 8.38 39.06
N ARG A 100 -2.84 7.08 38.98
CA ARG A 100 -3.82 6.03 38.64
C ARG A 100 -5.04 6.04 39.53
N LYS A 101 -4.83 6.15 40.84
CA LYS A 101 -5.93 6.17 41.81
C LYS A 101 -6.87 7.36 41.59
N ASP A 102 -6.31 8.53 41.29
CA ASP A 102 -7.09 9.75 41.06
C ASP A 102 -7.84 9.69 39.72
N VAL A 103 -7.24 9.10 38.69
CA VAL A 103 -7.92 8.80 37.41
C VAL A 103 -9.08 7.83 37.63
N GLU A 104 -8.84 6.73 38.35
CA GLU A 104 -9.85 5.73 38.66
C GLU A 104 -11.02 6.33 39.48
N GLU A 105 -10.73 7.15 40.49
CA GLU A 105 -11.75 7.79 41.33
C GLU A 105 -12.58 8.81 40.53
N GLN A 106 -11.93 9.64 39.71
CA GLN A 106 -12.56 10.80 39.08
C GLN A 106 -13.24 10.49 37.74
N PHE A 107 -12.70 9.56 36.94
CA PHE A 107 -13.12 9.34 35.55
C PHE A 107 -13.58 7.92 35.24
N ILE A 108 -13.24 6.94 36.09
CA ILE A 108 -13.65 5.54 35.90
C ILE A 108 -14.81 5.21 36.86
N ASN A 109 -14.55 5.10 38.15
CA ASN A 109 -15.50 4.66 39.18
C ASN A 109 -16.63 5.66 39.44
N SER A 110 -16.43 6.94 39.20
CA SER A 110 -17.48 7.97 39.30
C SER A 110 -18.52 7.86 38.18
N THR A 111 -18.10 7.38 37.01
CA THR A 111 -18.85 7.46 35.76
C THR A 111 -19.39 6.09 35.32
N PHE A 112 -18.67 5.02 35.62
CA PHE A 112 -18.94 3.68 35.10
C PHE A 112 -18.97 2.61 36.19
N ASP A 113 -19.74 1.57 35.91
CA ASP A 113 -19.59 0.26 36.55
C ASP A 113 -18.43 -0.46 35.85
N VAL A 114 -17.53 -1.05 36.64
CA VAL A 114 -16.34 -1.74 36.14
C VAL A 114 -16.54 -3.23 36.38
N ASP A 115 -16.73 -4.00 35.31
CA ASP A 115 -16.94 -5.45 35.41
C ASP A 115 -15.60 -6.21 35.42
N HIS A 116 -14.57 -5.66 34.79
CA HIS A 116 -13.22 -6.23 34.80
C HIS A 116 -12.13 -5.17 34.63
N ILE A 117 -10.95 -5.44 35.20
CA ILE A 117 -9.74 -4.63 35.03
C ILE A 117 -8.63 -5.58 34.55
N HIS A 118 -8.01 -5.22 33.45
CA HIS A 118 -6.91 -5.96 32.85
C HIS A 118 -5.68 -5.06 32.75
N ASP A 119 -4.65 -5.34 33.53
CA ASP A 119 -3.33 -4.72 33.37
C ASP A 119 -2.60 -5.40 32.20
N VAL A 120 -2.26 -4.63 31.16
CA VAL A 120 -1.61 -5.18 29.97
C VAL A 120 -0.22 -5.69 30.35
N PRO A 121 0.10 -6.98 30.13
CA PRO A 121 1.40 -7.53 30.48
C PRO A 121 2.54 -6.81 29.77
N THR A 122 3.64 -6.57 30.47
CA THR A 122 4.84 -5.94 29.91
C THR A 122 6.07 -6.82 30.05
N LEU A 123 7.12 -6.50 29.30
CA LEU A 123 8.45 -7.02 29.50
C LEU A 123 9.00 -6.52 30.86
N ASP A 124 9.63 -7.42 31.62
CA ASP A 124 10.12 -7.11 32.97
C ASP A 124 11.14 -5.95 32.99
N ASN A 125 11.97 -5.84 31.94
CA ASN A 125 12.99 -4.82 31.80
C ASN A 125 12.91 -4.17 30.41
N TRP A 126 12.34 -2.97 30.31
CA TRP A 126 12.14 -2.30 29.02
C TRP A 126 13.46 -1.96 28.30
N GLN A 127 14.55 -1.79 29.06
CA GLN A 127 15.89 -1.53 28.52
C GLN A 127 16.49 -2.72 27.74
N ASP A 128 15.86 -3.89 27.78
CA ASP A 128 16.24 -5.01 26.91
C ASP A 128 15.87 -4.74 25.43
N LEU A 129 15.03 -3.73 25.16
CA LEU A 129 14.72 -3.23 23.83
C LEU A 129 15.62 -2.02 23.52
N GLU A 130 16.71 -2.25 22.78
CA GLU A 130 17.77 -1.26 22.52
C GLU A 130 17.30 0.01 21.79
N ASN A 131 16.15 -0.04 21.10
CA ASN A 131 15.61 1.09 20.32
C ASN A 131 14.75 2.06 21.15
N LEU A 132 14.52 1.77 22.43
CA LEU A 132 13.68 2.61 23.29
C LEU A 132 14.53 3.64 24.03
N ASP A 133 14.22 4.92 23.82
CA ASP A 133 14.84 6.04 24.54
C ASP A 133 14.11 6.37 25.86
N VAL A 134 12.84 5.97 25.96
CA VAL A 134 11.93 6.32 27.06
C VAL A 134 11.15 5.08 27.46
N GLN A 135 10.93 4.91 28.77
CA GLN A 135 10.07 3.85 29.29
C GLN A 135 8.66 3.94 28.69
N PRO A 136 8.16 2.88 28.05
CA PRO A 136 6.77 2.86 27.60
C PRO A 136 5.78 2.93 28.77
N PRO A 137 4.59 3.52 28.57
CA PRO A 137 3.61 3.68 29.65
C PRO A 137 3.06 2.32 30.12
N SER A 138 2.65 2.26 31.39
CA SER A 138 1.81 1.16 31.88
C SER A 138 0.40 1.32 31.31
N VAL A 139 -0.19 0.27 30.76
CA VAL A 139 -1.54 0.33 30.15
C VAL A 139 -2.52 -0.50 30.97
N VAL A 140 -3.63 0.11 31.36
CA VAL A 140 -4.72 -0.55 32.08
C VAL A 140 -5.98 -0.46 31.25
N CYS A 141 -6.61 -1.61 31.06
CA CYS A 141 -7.87 -1.76 30.35
C CYS A 141 -9.01 -1.95 31.34
N TYR A 142 -10.00 -1.07 31.27
CA TYR A 142 -11.21 -1.15 32.09
C TYR A 142 -12.37 -1.61 31.20
N PHE A 143 -13.01 -2.72 31.55
CA PHE A 143 -14.27 -3.16 30.94
C PHE A 143 -15.41 -2.47 31.67
N ILE A 144 -16.02 -1.48 31.01
CA ILE A 144 -16.88 -0.50 31.66
C ILE A 144 -18.26 -0.35 31.01
N ARG A 145 -19.25 -0.04 31.85
CA ARG A 145 -20.62 0.32 31.45
C ARG A 145 -21.07 1.62 32.13
N PRO A 146 -21.71 2.57 31.40
CA PRO A 146 -22.18 3.82 32.01
C PRO A 146 -23.18 3.61 33.16
N LYS A 147 -22.90 4.24 34.31
CA LYS A 147 -23.82 4.20 35.47
C LYS A 147 -25.10 4.99 35.19
N PRO A 148 -26.29 4.53 35.62
CA PRO A 148 -27.53 5.26 35.45
C PRO A 148 -27.47 6.71 35.98
N ALA A 149 -26.91 6.91 37.18
CA ALA A 149 -26.77 8.24 37.77
C ALA A 149 -25.80 9.15 36.99
N ALA A 150 -24.76 8.57 36.38
CA ALA A 150 -23.81 9.31 35.55
C ALA A 150 -24.43 9.69 34.20
N VAL A 151 -25.28 8.83 33.63
CA VAL A 151 -26.09 9.14 32.43
C VAL A 151 -27.03 10.30 32.69
N GLU A 152 -27.79 10.28 33.81
CA GLU A 152 -28.67 11.39 34.19
C GLU A 152 -27.91 12.72 34.33
N LYS A 153 -26.74 12.67 34.97
CA LYS A 153 -25.86 13.83 35.11
C LYS A 153 -25.34 14.33 33.76
N PHE A 154 -24.88 13.43 32.88
CA PHE A 154 -24.42 13.76 31.54
C PHE A 154 -25.51 14.48 30.73
N LEU A 155 -26.73 13.95 30.73
CA LEU A 155 -27.87 14.55 30.05
C LEU A 155 -28.17 15.95 30.60
N SER A 156 -28.22 16.09 31.94
CA SER A 156 -28.48 17.38 32.59
C SER A 156 -27.37 18.40 32.33
N ASP A 157 -26.11 18.03 32.46
CA ASP A 157 -24.97 18.95 32.30
C ASP A 157 -24.81 19.42 30.84
N GLY A 158 -25.22 18.57 29.90
CA GLY A 158 -25.15 18.81 28.46
C GLY A 158 -26.40 19.46 27.84
N ASN A 159 -27.46 19.71 28.63
CA ASN A 159 -28.80 20.11 28.13
C ASN A 159 -29.37 19.13 27.09
N LEU A 160 -29.17 17.83 27.31
CA LEU A 160 -29.59 16.75 26.42
C LEU A 160 -30.74 15.95 27.03
N THR A 161 -31.45 15.23 26.18
CA THR A 161 -32.46 14.25 26.54
C THR A 161 -32.19 12.93 25.84
N GLU A 162 -32.74 11.81 26.34
CA GLU A 162 -32.63 10.52 25.63
C GLU A 162 -33.18 10.58 24.19
N SER A 163 -34.11 11.50 23.91
CA SER A 163 -34.74 11.64 22.59
C SER A 163 -33.84 12.29 21.53
N ASP A 164 -32.74 12.94 21.96
CA ASP A 164 -31.73 13.50 21.05
C ASP A 164 -30.89 12.40 20.38
N PHE A 165 -30.89 11.19 20.96
CA PHE A 165 -30.13 10.06 20.48
C PHE A 165 -31.02 9.06 19.70
N PRO A 166 -30.46 8.38 18.68
CA PRO A 166 -31.19 7.34 17.95
C PRO A 166 -31.43 6.09 18.79
N ASN A 167 -30.51 5.75 19.69
CA ASN A 167 -30.57 4.59 20.57
C ASN A 167 -29.67 4.78 21.80
N ARG A 168 -29.72 3.82 22.74
CA ARG A 168 -28.91 3.85 23.97
C ARG A 168 -27.40 3.83 23.69
N LYS A 169 -26.93 3.05 22.72
CA LYS A 169 -25.50 2.96 22.39
C LYS A 169 -24.96 4.33 21.97
N ALA A 170 -25.64 5.04 21.07
CA ALA A 170 -25.22 6.36 20.62
C ALA A 170 -25.14 7.39 21.77
N MET A 171 -26.04 7.30 22.75
CA MET A 171 -25.97 8.11 23.97
C MET A 171 -24.76 7.76 24.83
N TRP A 172 -24.49 6.47 25.00
CA TRP A 172 -23.35 5.98 25.76
C TRP A 172 -22.02 6.31 25.07
N ASP A 173 -21.93 6.17 23.75
CA ASP A 173 -20.77 6.54 22.95
C ASP A 173 -20.45 8.04 23.14
N GLU A 174 -21.46 8.92 23.10
CA GLU A 174 -21.24 10.35 23.33
C GLU A 174 -20.78 10.66 24.76
N MET A 175 -21.35 9.98 25.76
CA MET A 175 -20.94 10.12 27.15
C MET A 175 -19.49 9.66 27.36
N VAL A 176 -19.10 8.52 26.77
CA VAL A 176 -17.73 7.97 26.82
C VAL A 176 -16.76 8.92 26.10
N PHE A 177 -17.14 9.45 24.94
CA PHE A 177 -16.36 10.44 24.20
C PHE A 177 -16.09 11.69 25.05
N GLN A 178 -17.12 12.28 25.66
CA GLN A 178 -16.97 13.46 26.50
C GLN A 178 -16.17 13.18 27.77
N ASN A 179 -16.34 12.01 28.40
CA ASN A 179 -15.52 11.60 29.55
C ASN A 179 -14.03 11.50 29.18
N THR A 180 -13.75 10.91 28.02
CA THR A 180 -12.39 10.79 27.45
C THR A 180 -11.75 12.13 27.21
N HIS A 181 -12.48 13.05 26.59
CA HIS A 181 -11.97 14.40 26.37
C HIS A 181 -11.65 15.08 27.71
N LYS A 182 -12.51 14.98 28.72
CA LYS A 182 -12.26 15.58 30.06
C LYS A 182 -11.05 14.95 30.76
N LEU A 183 -10.88 13.63 30.70
CA LEU A 183 -9.73 12.93 31.28
C LEU A 183 -8.43 13.42 30.61
N ASN A 184 -8.40 13.42 29.28
CA ASN A 184 -7.23 13.88 28.53
C ASN A 184 -6.96 15.37 28.76
N VAL A 185 -7.98 16.21 28.91
CA VAL A 185 -7.77 17.61 29.29
C VAL A 185 -7.09 17.69 30.66
N GLU A 186 -7.56 16.96 31.67
CA GLU A 186 -7.02 17.06 33.02
C GLU A 186 -5.61 16.46 33.14
N TYR A 187 -5.37 15.25 32.62
CA TYR A 187 -4.13 14.50 32.85
C TYR A 187 -3.10 14.58 31.71
N TYR A 188 -3.49 15.05 30.52
CA TYR A 188 -2.58 15.17 29.38
C TYR A 188 -2.31 16.62 28.98
N ALA A 189 -3.36 17.40 28.72
CA ALA A 189 -3.24 18.73 28.13
C ALA A 189 -2.90 19.82 29.16
N LYS A 190 -3.60 19.81 30.30
CA LYS A 190 -3.47 20.82 31.37
C LYS A 190 -2.07 20.86 31.93
N GLU A 191 -1.50 22.07 31.97
CA GLU A 191 -0.12 22.34 32.43
C GLU A 191 0.96 21.53 31.68
N GLN A 192 0.61 20.97 30.52
CA GLN A 192 1.46 20.09 29.72
C GLN A 192 1.99 18.84 30.45
N ARG A 193 1.37 18.41 31.56
CA ARG A 193 1.86 17.35 32.47
C ARG A 193 2.12 16.00 31.78
N ALA A 194 1.17 15.55 30.95
CA ALA A 194 1.25 14.28 30.24
C ALA A 194 1.35 13.03 31.16
N ASP A 195 0.69 13.07 32.32
CA ASP A 195 0.76 12.02 33.35
C ASP A 195 0.00 10.75 32.93
N ALA A 196 -1.16 10.92 32.29
CA ALA A 196 -2.00 9.83 31.79
C ALA A 196 -2.89 10.30 30.62
N PHE A 197 -3.27 9.38 29.74
CA PHE A 197 -4.21 9.64 28.65
C PHE A 197 -4.88 8.37 28.14
N VAL A 198 -6.02 8.53 27.48
CA VAL A 198 -6.78 7.42 26.88
C VAL A 198 -6.20 7.07 25.52
N LEU A 199 -5.83 5.80 25.34
CA LEU A 199 -5.32 5.23 24.10
C LEU A 199 -6.45 4.92 23.12
N SER A 200 -7.49 4.25 23.61
CA SER A 200 -8.66 3.85 22.85
C SER A 200 -9.90 3.73 23.74
N HIS A 201 -11.06 3.93 23.14
CA HIS A 201 -12.36 3.74 23.77
C HIS A 201 -13.36 3.11 22.81
N GLY A 202 -13.75 1.88 23.06
CA GLY A 202 -14.67 1.18 22.17
C GLY A 202 -14.93 -0.23 22.64
N GLN A 203 -15.73 -0.97 21.90
CA GLN A 203 -16.00 -2.38 22.17
C GLN A 203 -15.05 -3.25 21.33
N ASN A 204 -14.59 -4.36 21.90
CA ASN A 204 -13.79 -5.38 21.19
C ASN A 204 -12.59 -4.83 20.39
N MET A 205 -11.93 -3.78 20.91
CA MET A 205 -10.79 -3.13 20.27
C MET A 205 -9.81 -2.50 21.27
N ILE A 206 -8.53 -2.48 20.94
CA ILE A 206 -7.49 -1.83 21.76
C ILE A 206 -6.39 -1.22 20.89
N ILE A 207 -5.86 -0.06 21.32
CA ILE A 207 -4.66 0.58 20.76
C ILE A 207 -3.54 0.52 21.78
N LEU A 208 -2.34 0.16 21.33
CA LEU A 208 -1.11 0.22 22.12
C LEU A 208 -0.05 0.98 21.33
N LYS A 209 0.65 1.92 21.98
CA LYS A 209 1.66 2.75 21.33
C LYS A 209 2.76 3.21 22.28
N ILE A 210 3.95 3.44 21.73
CA ILE A 210 5.17 3.80 22.45
C ILE A 210 5.99 4.84 21.66
N VAL A 211 7.02 5.40 22.29
CA VAL A 211 8.10 6.11 21.60
C VAL A 211 9.17 5.09 21.22
N GLY A 212 9.11 4.63 19.98
CA GLY A 212 9.92 3.54 19.46
C GLY A 212 9.36 3.07 18.12
N TYR A 213 9.61 1.82 17.75
CA TYR A 213 9.03 1.18 16.57
C TYR A 213 7.82 0.31 16.93
N ALA A 214 6.90 0.10 16.01
CA ALA A 214 5.71 -0.74 16.19
C ALA A 214 6.01 -2.20 16.60
N GLU A 215 7.07 -2.84 16.10
CA GLU A 215 7.43 -4.19 16.58
C GLU A 215 7.90 -4.20 18.04
N ASP A 216 8.46 -3.08 18.53
CA ASP A 216 8.82 -2.95 19.94
C ASP A 216 7.57 -2.88 20.82
N VAL A 217 6.41 -2.45 20.28
CA VAL A 217 5.11 -2.51 20.98
C VAL A 217 4.70 -3.96 21.18
N ILE A 218 4.81 -4.79 20.14
CA ILE A 218 4.47 -6.22 20.20
C ILE A 218 5.38 -6.93 21.20
N ARG A 219 6.69 -6.63 21.19
CA ARG A 219 7.66 -7.20 22.15
C ARG A 219 7.42 -6.72 23.57
N TYR A 220 7.27 -5.41 23.76
CA TYR A 220 7.13 -4.81 25.08
C TYR A 220 5.84 -5.26 25.76
N TYR A 221 4.70 -5.25 25.07
CA TYR A 221 3.41 -5.67 25.62
C TYR A 221 3.11 -7.16 25.44
N ARG A 222 4.12 -7.97 25.06
CA ARG A 222 4.03 -9.45 24.93
C ARG A 222 2.86 -9.92 24.07
N LEU A 223 2.68 -9.28 22.92
CA LEU A 223 1.56 -9.51 22.00
C LEU A 223 1.84 -10.66 21.01
N ASP A 224 2.90 -11.43 21.21
CA ASP A 224 3.38 -12.46 20.27
C ASP A 224 2.30 -13.51 19.98
N GLU A 225 1.56 -13.88 21.03
CA GLU A 225 0.47 -14.86 21.00
C GLU A 225 -0.92 -14.21 21.11
N VAL A 226 -1.01 -12.89 21.30
CA VAL A 226 -2.29 -12.19 21.31
C VAL A 226 -2.85 -12.21 19.89
N THR A 227 -4.12 -12.61 19.76
CA THR A 227 -4.76 -12.80 18.46
C THR A 227 -5.90 -11.81 18.25
N ALA A 228 -6.03 -11.30 17.02
CA ALA A 228 -7.15 -10.45 16.60
C ALA A 228 -7.50 -10.70 15.13
N HIS A 229 -8.74 -10.42 14.74
CA HIS A 229 -9.19 -10.53 13.34
C HIS A 229 -8.66 -9.41 12.45
N VAL A 230 -8.52 -8.21 13.00
CA VAL A 230 -7.99 -7.05 12.30
C VAL A 230 -6.80 -6.49 13.08
N TRP A 231 -5.70 -6.25 12.37
CA TRP A 231 -4.53 -5.56 12.89
C TRP A 231 -4.20 -4.33 12.06
N ILE A 232 -3.70 -3.30 12.73
CA ILE A 232 -2.98 -2.19 12.12
C ILE A 232 -1.63 -2.05 12.82
N GLY A 233 -0.56 -1.82 12.07
CA GLY A 233 0.73 -1.40 12.59
C GLY A 233 1.24 -0.15 11.86
N HIS A 234 1.86 0.76 12.61
CA HIS A 234 2.33 2.05 12.09
C HIS A 234 3.68 2.46 12.70
N HIS A 235 4.60 2.87 11.84
CA HIS A 235 5.80 3.62 12.22
C HIS A 235 5.64 5.08 11.87
N ARG A 236 5.87 5.94 12.85
CA ARG A 236 5.72 7.37 12.72
C ARG A 236 7.04 8.05 12.37
N TYR A 237 6.94 8.98 11.42
CA TYR A 237 7.88 10.07 11.24
C TYR A 237 7.17 11.38 11.65
N PRO A 238 7.54 12.04 12.76
CA PRO A 238 6.76 13.14 13.35
C PRO A 238 6.68 14.42 12.52
N THR A 239 5.55 14.71 11.87
CA THR A 239 5.31 15.98 11.17
C THR A 239 4.79 17.10 12.07
N ARG A 240 3.99 16.77 13.12
CA ARG A 240 3.48 17.70 14.15
C ARG A 240 3.28 17.03 15.51
N GLY A 241 3.15 17.78 16.61
CA GLY A 241 2.84 17.24 17.95
C GLY A 241 4.06 16.72 18.72
N ARG A 242 3.85 16.25 19.96
CA ARG A 242 4.96 15.91 20.90
C ARG A 242 5.77 14.70 20.43
N VAL A 243 6.97 14.96 19.89
CA VAL A 243 7.89 13.98 19.28
C VAL A 243 8.39 12.93 20.28
N THR A 244 8.62 13.31 21.53
CA THR A 244 9.19 12.45 22.58
C THR A 244 8.14 11.84 23.51
N HIS A 245 6.87 11.86 23.11
CA HIS A 245 5.75 11.43 23.96
C HIS A 245 4.84 10.42 23.25
N PRO A 246 4.48 9.29 23.89
CA PRO A 246 3.68 8.23 23.26
C PRO A 246 2.29 8.72 22.82
N GLY A 247 1.74 9.74 23.46
CA GLY A 247 0.51 10.43 23.04
C GLY A 247 0.54 10.92 21.58
N GLY A 248 1.71 11.33 21.07
CA GLY A 248 1.89 11.74 19.68
C GLY A 248 2.11 10.59 18.69
N ALA A 249 2.34 9.35 19.16
CA ALA A 249 2.45 8.17 18.30
C ALA A 249 1.06 7.77 17.74
N HIS A 250 1.06 7.06 16.61
CA HIS A 250 -0.17 6.50 16.02
C HIS A 250 -0.21 4.99 16.31
N PRO A 251 -1.36 4.30 16.25
CA PRO A 251 -2.72 4.77 15.88
C PRO A 251 -3.36 5.79 16.85
N PHE A 252 -4.42 6.44 16.37
CA PHE A 252 -5.25 7.36 17.15
C PHE A 252 -6.69 6.84 17.27
N GLY A 253 -7.20 6.79 18.50
CA GLY A 253 -8.54 6.33 18.84
C GLY A 253 -9.37 7.39 19.58
N GLN A 254 -9.34 8.64 19.10
CA GLN A 254 -10.23 9.71 19.59
C GLN A 254 -11.67 9.57 19.06
N GLY A 255 -11.87 8.73 18.03
CA GLY A 255 -13.19 8.26 17.64
C GLY A 255 -13.59 7.02 18.43
N VAL A 256 -14.87 6.90 18.78
CA VAL A 256 -15.38 5.73 19.50
C VAL A 256 -15.39 4.53 18.54
N ASP A 257 -14.94 3.37 19.03
CA ASP A 257 -14.85 2.11 18.28
C ASP A 257 -13.88 2.14 17.08
N VAL A 258 -13.01 3.16 16.98
CA VAL A 258 -12.15 3.41 15.82
C VAL A 258 -10.68 3.54 16.23
N ALA A 259 -9.80 2.95 15.43
CA ALA A 259 -8.37 3.23 15.41
C ALA A 259 -7.95 3.68 14.01
N LEU A 260 -7.42 4.90 13.88
CA LEU A 260 -7.00 5.46 12.60
C LEU A 260 -5.48 5.66 12.57
N VAL A 261 -4.85 5.24 11.48
CA VAL A 261 -3.49 5.63 11.12
C VAL A 261 -3.49 6.41 9.82
N HIS A 262 -2.47 7.26 9.71
CA HIS A 262 -2.26 8.16 8.59
C HIS A 262 -0.80 8.03 8.16
N ASN A 263 -0.58 7.76 6.88
CA ASN A 263 0.70 7.88 6.24
C ASN A 263 0.70 9.16 5.40
N GLY A 264 1.23 10.26 5.94
CA GLY A 264 1.07 11.54 5.28
C GLY A 264 1.31 12.78 6.12
N ASP A 265 0.98 13.92 5.52
CA ASP A 265 0.97 15.25 6.14
C ASP A 265 -0.17 16.09 5.55
N PHE A 266 -0.96 16.76 6.39
CA PHE A 266 -2.05 17.61 5.92
C PHE A 266 -1.53 19.01 5.60
N SER A 267 -1.61 19.39 4.32
CA SER A 267 -1.29 20.75 3.89
C SER A 267 -2.23 21.80 4.52
N ASN A 268 -3.45 21.37 4.90
CA ASN A 268 -4.52 22.22 5.42
C ASN A 268 -4.89 21.95 6.90
N TYR A 269 -3.98 21.39 7.70
CA TYR A 269 -4.22 21.03 9.12
C TYR A 269 -5.00 22.09 9.93
N VAL A 270 -4.59 23.36 9.85
CA VAL A 270 -5.21 24.45 10.62
C VAL A 270 -6.68 24.63 10.23
N SER A 271 -7.01 24.50 8.95
CA SER A 271 -8.40 24.57 8.46
C SER A 271 -9.24 23.44 9.06
N VAL A 272 -8.73 22.21 9.02
CA VAL A 272 -9.43 21.03 9.57
C VAL A 272 -9.62 21.16 11.09
N LYS A 273 -8.57 21.58 11.80
CA LYS A 273 -8.61 21.85 13.24
C LYS A 273 -9.68 22.88 13.60
N ASP A 274 -9.71 24.02 12.91
CA ASP A 274 -10.68 25.08 13.19
C ASP A 274 -12.11 24.66 12.81
N TYR A 275 -12.26 23.89 11.73
CA TYR A 275 -13.53 23.27 11.32
C TYR A 275 -14.11 22.35 12.42
N LEU A 276 -13.26 21.54 13.07
CA LEU A 276 -13.63 20.66 14.18
C LEU A 276 -13.93 21.45 15.46
N ALA A 277 -13.14 22.48 15.76
CA ALA A 277 -13.35 23.32 16.94
C ALA A 277 -14.72 24.03 16.91
N GLN A 278 -15.17 24.47 15.74
CA GLN A 278 -16.52 25.04 15.55
C GLN A 278 -17.65 24.04 15.90
N ARG A 279 -17.33 22.74 15.92
CA ARG A 279 -18.22 21.61 16.24
C ARG A 279 -17.94 21.02 17.63
N GLY A 280 -17.19 21.74 18.46
CA GLY A 280 -16.87 21.32 19.83
C GLY A 280 -15.91 20.14 19.91
N MET A 281 -15.17 19.83 18.85
CA MET A 281 -14.14 18.79 18.85
C MET A 281 -12.78 19.48 18.82
N GLU A 282 -12.17 19.63 20.01
CA GLU A 282 -10.88 20.31 20.18
C GLU A 282 -9.76 19.28 20.28
N PRO A 283 -8.80 19.27 19.34
CA PRO A 283 -7.64 18.39 19.40
C PRO A 283 -6.74 18.71 20.60
N LEU A 284 -6.19 17.69 21.23
CA LEU A 284 -5.32 17.79 22.41
C LEU A 284 -3.90 17.27 22.13
N PHE A 285 -3.73 16.36 21.18
CA PHE A 285 -2.44 15.77 20.80
C PHE A 285 -1.75 16.54 19.68
N PHE A 286 -2.49 17.39 18.96
CA PHE A 286 -2.02 18.31 17.91
C PHE A 286 -1.30 17.61 16.77
N THR A 287 -1.90 16.53 16.28
CA THR A 287 -1.44 15.81 15.09
C THR A 287 -2.52 15.80 14.02
N ASP A 288 -2.09 15.68 12.77
CA ASP A 288 -2.99 15.57 11.61
C ASP A 288 -3.86 14.31 11.71
N THR A 289 -3.32 13.26 12.30
CA THR A 289 -4.01 11.98 12.48
C THR A 289 -5.08 12.05 13.55
N GLU A 290 -4.88 12.85 14.60
CA GLU A 290 -5.93 13.12 15.59
C GLU A 290 -7.10 13.85 14.95
N VAL A 291 -6.84 14.90 14.16
CA VAL A 291 -7.92 15.64 13.48
C VAL A 291 -8.61 14.76 12.43
N ALA A 292 -7.88 13.86 11.77
CA ALA A 292 -8.48 12.86 10.88
C ALA A 292 -9.43 11.91 11.63
N ALA A 293 -9.00 11.36 12.78
CA ALA A 293 -9.81 10.48 13.61
C ALA A 293 -11.07 11.18 14.14
N LEU A 294 -10.95 12.44 14.58
CA LEU A 294 -12.08 13.27 15.01
C LEU A 294 -13.02 13.62 13.85
N GLY A 295 -12.48 13.90 12.66
CA GLY A 295 -13.27 14.14 11.44
C GLY A 295 -14.08 12.91 11.03
N PHE A 296 -13.46 11.73 11.06
CA PHE A 296 -14.14 10.46 10.80
C PHE A 296 -15.26 10.21 11.83
N ASP A 297 -15.00 10.37 13.13
CA ASP A 297 -16.03 10.22 14.19
C ASP A 297 -17.19 11.22 14.03
N LEU A 298 -16.87 12.47 13.70
CA LEU A 298 -17.87 13.51 13.45
C LEU A 298 -18.80 13.10 12.29
N HIS A 299 -18.25 12.72 11.15
CA HIS A 299 -19.04 12.42 9.96
C HIS A 299 -19.80 11.10 10.11
N SER A 300 -19.16 10.07 10.66
CA SER A 300 -19.77 8.75 10.86
C SER A 300 -20.77 8.72 12.01
N ARG A 301 -20.36 9.04 13.24
CA ARG A 301 -21.17 8.83 14.45
C ARG A 301 -22.05 10.02 14.79
N VAL A 302 -21.57 11.25 14.61
CA VAL A 302 -22.32 12.46 15.03
C VAL A 302 -23.31 12.89 13.95
N TYR A 303 -22.88 12.88 12.69
CA TYR A 303 -23.77 13.18 11.55
C TYR A 303 -24.51 11.95 11.03
N GLY A 304 -23.97 10.74 11.23
CA GLY A 304 -24.67 9.51 10.87
C GLY A 304 -24.66 9.26 9.38
N TYR A 305 -23.62 9.73 8.70
CA TYR A 305 -23.48 9.49 7.28
C TYR A 305 -23.21 8.01 7.01
N PRO A 306 -23.79 7.44 5.93
CA PRO A 306 -23.35 6.15 5.43
C PRO A 306 -21.87 6.23 5.04
N MET A 307 -21.19 5.07 5.03
CA MET A 307 -19.74 5.02 4.82
C MET A 307 -19.31 5.72 3.53
N GLU A 308 -20.05 5.56 2.44
CA GLU A 308 -19.84 6.28 1.18
C GLU A 308 -19.68 7.80 1.39
N TYR A 309 -20.57 8.41 2.17
CA TYR A 309 -20.61 9.85 2.39
C TYR A 309 -19.57 10.31 3.42
N VAL A 310 -19.18 9.44 4.35
CA VAL A 310 -18.00 9.67 5.22
C VAL A 310 -16.73 9.69 4.39
N ILE A 311 -16.59 8.75 3.45
CA ILE A 311 -15.45 8.72 2.53
C ILE A 311 -15.49 9.96 1.64
N GLU A 312 -16.63 10.35 1.07
CA GLU A 312 -16.77 11.55 0.25
C GLU A 312 -16.42 12.84 1.03
N SER A 313 -16.79 12.95 2.31
CA SER A 313 -16.46 14.13 3.11
C SER A 313 -14.97 14.22 3.47
N LEU A 314 -14.22 13.12 3.39
CA LEU A 314 -12.77 13.07 3.65
C LEU A 314 -11.94 13.11 2.35
N ALA A 315 -12.30 12.31 1.35
CA ALA A 315 -11.72 12.23 0.01
C ALA A 315 -12.76 12.63 -1.05
N PRO A 316 -12.96 13.95 -1.26
CA PRO A 316 -14.00 14.45 -2.16
C PRO A 316 -13.71 14.07 -3.62
N THR A 317 -14.72 13.54 -4.31
CA THR A 317 -14.63 13.22 -5.74
C THR A 317 -14.68 14.51 -6.58
N GLY A 318 -13.59 14.81 -7.29
CA GLY A 318 -13.43 16.03 -8.07
C GLY A 318 -13.44 15.84 -9.59
N GLU A 319 -13.36 16.96 -10.31
CA GLU A 319 -13.05 17.03 -11.75
C GLU A 319 -13.87 16.07 -12.64
N LEU A 320 -13.19 15.29 -13.50
CA LEU A 320 -13.83 14.36 -14.42
C LEU A 320 -14.63 13.30 -13.67
N ASP A 321 -14.09 12.77 -12.56
CA ASP A 321 -14.78 11.74 -11.79
C ASP A 321 -16.13 12.20 -11.28
N PHE A 322 -16.21 13.44 -10.80
CA PHE A 322 -17.48 14.01 -10.38
C PHE A 322 -18.51 14.04 -11.52
N ILE A 323 -18.08 14.39 -12.73
CA ILE A 323 -18.95 14.46 -13.92
C ILE A 323 -19.41 13.06 -14.35
N MET A 324 -18.58 12.04 -14.14
CA MET A 324 -18.89 10.64 -14.50
C MET A 324 -19.87 9.98 -13.52
N LEU A 325 -20.08 10.56 -12.34
CA LEU A 325 -21.08 10.06 -11.38
C LEU A 325 -22.51 10.26 -11.91
N PRO A 326 -23.46 9.39 -11.53
CA PRO A 326 -24.89 9.64 -11.76
C PRO A 326 -25.37 10.97 -11.15
N ASP A 327 -26.31 11.66 -11.81
CA ASP A 327 -26.83 12.97 -11.39
C ASP A 327 -27.29 13.02 -9.91
N GLU A 328 -27.90 11.94 -9.41
CA GLU A 328 -28.34 11.82 -8.01
C GLU A 328 -27.16 11.86 -7.03
N LYS A 329 -26.04 11.21 -7.37
CA LYS A 329 -24.82 11.27 -6.55
C LYS A 329 -24.18 12.65 -6.63
N GLN A 330 -24.15 13.27 -7.80
CA GLN A 330 -23.62 14.63 -7.96
C GLN A 330 -24.33 15.64 -7.05
N GLU A 331 -25.66 15.59 -6.94
CA GLU A 331 -26.43 16.49 -6.06
C GLU A 331 -26.02 16.34 -4.59
N VAL A 332 -25.93 15.10 -4.11
CA VAL A 332 -25.57 14.81 -2.71
C VAL A 332 -24.10 15.15 -2.44
N TYR A 333 -23.19 14.79 -3.34
CA TYR A 333 -21.76 15.05 -3.19
C TYR A 333 -21.47 16.54 -3.22
N GLU A 334 -22.14 17.31 -4.08
CA GLU A 334 -22.01 18.77 -4.09
C GLU A 334 -22.44 19.38 -2.74
N ALA A 335 -23.51 18.87 -2.12
CA ALA A 335 -23.94 19.33 -0.80
C ALA A 335 -22.93 18.96 0.30
N ILE A 336 -22.36 17.75 0.25
CA ILE A 336 -21.32 17.30 1.18
C ILE A 336 -20.07 18.18 1.03
N GLN A 337 -19.55 18.31 -0.18
CA GLN A 337 -18.36 19.11 -0.47
C GLN A 337 -18.53 20.57 -0.03
N LYS A 338 -19.64 21.23 -0.38
CA LYS A 338 -19.93 22.61 0.06
C LYS A 338 -19.94 22.77 1.58
N THR A 339 -20.32 21.73 2.32
CA THR A 339 -20.43 21.74 3.78
C THR A 339 -19.11 21.38 4.46
N HIS A 340 -18.34 20.48 3.88
CA HIS A 340 -17.23 19.78 4.53
C HIS A 340 -15.85 20.11 3.97
N ILE A 341 -15.71 20.82 2.84
CA ILE A 341 -14.41 21.01 2.16
C ILE A 341 -13.31 21.59 3.06
N HIS A 342 -13.65 22.46 4.01
CA HIS A 342 -12.69 23.03 4.96
C HIS A 342 -12.22 22.05 6.04
N GLY A 343 -12.99 20.97 6.26
CA GLY A 343 -12.68 19.84 7.12
C GLY A 343 -12.18 18.60 6.37
N SER A 344 -12.17 18.61 5.03
CA SER A 344 -11.62 17.53 4.21
C SER A 344 -10.09 17.61 4.22
N PRO A 345 -9.37 16.51 4.52
CA PRO A 345 -7.92 16.46 4.42
C PRO A 345 -7.38 16.79 3.01
N ASP A 346 -6.37 17.66 2.96
CA ASP A 346 -5.64 17.98 1.73
C ASP A 346 -4.13 17.75 1.92
N GLY A 347 -3.40 17.58 0.82
CA GLY A 347 -1.99 17.17 0.84
C GLY A 347 -1.81 15.65 0.80
N PRO A 348 -0.58 15.16 1.04
CA PRO A 348 -0.27 13.77 0.83
C PRO A 348 -0.71 12.88 1.99
N TRP A 349 -1.70 12.01 1.80
CA TRP A 349 -2.19 11.13 2.88
C TRP A 349 -2.73 9.77 2.40
N PHE A 350 -2.63 8.78 3.27
CA PHE A 350 -3.31 7.49 3.12
C PHE A 350 -3.82 7.06 4.50
N PHE A 351 -5.12 6.75 4.60
CA PHE A 351 -5.70 6.28 5.85
C PHE A 351 -5.87 4.77 5.85
N ILE A 352 -5.52 4.16 6.99
CA ILE A 352 -5.96 2.82 7.34
C ILE A 352 -6.72 2.94 8.65
N ILE A 353 -7.94 2.41 8.68
CA ILE A 353 -8.87 2.54 9.80
C ILE A 353 -9.30 1.14 10.22
N ALA A 354 -9.15 0.80 11.50
CA ALA A 354 -9.74 -0.39 12.08
C ALA A 354 -10.94 0.05 12.90
N LYS A 355 -12.09 -0.61 12.72
CA LYS A 355 -13.34 -0.26 13.38
C LYS A 355 -14.03 -1.51 13.91
N ALA A 356 -14.48 -1.44 15.16
CA ALA A 356 -15.43 -2.41 15.71
C ALA A 356 -16.85 -1.95 15.38
N ASP A 357 -17.52 -2.60 14.42
CA ASP A 357 -18.87 -2.23 13.99
C ASP A 357 -19.90 -3.26 14.46
N GLY A 358 -20.22 -3.18 15.75
CA GLY A 358 -21.02 -4.21 16.41
C GLY A 358 -20.29 -5.55 16.43
N LEU A 359 -20.82 -6.53 15.70
CA LEU A 359 -20.19 -7.85 15.56
C LEU A 359 -19.24 -7.95 14.37
N THR A 360 -19.25 -6.98 13.46
CA THR A 360 -18.34 -6.94 12.31
C THR A 360 -17.02 -6.31 12.72
N HIS A 361 -15.91 -6.91 12.28
CA HIS A 361 -14.56 -6.33 12.45
C HIS A 361 -14.11 -5.78 11.11
N GLN A 362 -13.88 -4.47 11.05
CA GLN A 362 -13.69 -3.77 9.79
C GLN A 362 -12.28 -3.19 9.70
N LEU A 363 -11.65 -3.35 8.53
CA LEU A 363 -10.51 -2.56 8.08
C LEU A 363 -10.97 -1.68 6.93
N ILE A 364 -10.51 -0.43 6.84
CA ILE A 364 -10.84 0.50 5.76
C ILE A 364 -9.54 1.13 5.28
N GLY A 365 -9.32 1.15 3.97
CA GLY A 365 -8.27 1.96 3.36
C GLY A 365 -8.86 3.07 2.50
N ILE A 366 -8.38 4.30 2.67
CA ILE A 366 -8.84 5.49 1.93
C ILE A 366 -7.62 6.21 1.35
N THR A 367 -7.60 6.37 0.02
CA THR A 367 -6.52 7.03 -0.71
C THR A 367 -6.79 8.51 -0.91
N ASP A 368 -5.77 9.37 -0.79
CA ASP A 368 -5.91 10.79 -1.13
C ASP A 368 -6.24 11.03 -2.60
N THR A 369 -6.94 12.12 -2.87
CA THR A 369 -7.44 12.48 -4.21
C THR A 369 -6.34 12.84 -5.21
N SER A 370 -5.13 13.14 -4.73
CA SER A 370 -3.97 13.50 -5.56
C SER A 370 -2.95 12.35 -5.72
N MET A 371 -3.25 11.18 -5.15
CA MET A 371 -2.40 9.99 -5.12
C MET A 371 -0.95 10.27 -4.70
N LEU A 372 -0.74 11.07 -3.66
CA LEU A 372 0.59 11.52 -3.28
C LEU A 372 1.32 10.55 -2.33
N ARG A 373 0.63 9.50 -1.86
CA ARG A 373 1.22 8.46 -1.01
C ARG A 373 1.09 7.09 -1.65
N PRO A 374 2.10 6.21 -1.46
CA PRO A 374 1.98 4.85 -1.92
C PRO A 374 1.00 4.07 -1.06
N GLN A 375 0.21 3.25 -1.72
CA GLN A 375 -0.71 2.32 -1.13
C GLN A 375 -0.78 1.07 -1.99
N VAL A 376 -0.99 -0.08 -1.37
CA VAL A 376 -1.23 -1.37 -2.04
C VAL A 376 -2.36 -2.05 -1.30
N PHE A 377 -3.37 -2.47 -2.05
CA PHE A 377 -4.44 -3.35 -1.60
C PHE A 377 -4.19 -4.77 -2.11
N SER A 378 -4.60 -5.78 -1.36
CA SER A 378 -4.46 -7.17 -1.80
C SER A 378 -5.40 -8.11 -1.03
N TYR A 379 -5.64 -9.29 -1.58
CA TYR A 379 -6.31 -10.39 -0.87
C TYR A 379 -5.74 -11.76 -1.27
N GLN A 380 -5.88 -12.73 -0.37
CA GLN A 380 -5.68 -14.16 -0.62
C GLN A 380 -6.90 -14.92 -0.10
N ARG A 381 -7.42 -15.87 -0.90
CA ARG A 381 -8.51 -16.73 -0.45
C ARG A 381 -8.25 -18.20 -0.79
N GLY A 382 -8.13 -19.01 0.26
CA GLY A 382 -8.11 -20.47 0.20
C GLY A 382 -9.20 -21.06 1.09
N GLU A 383 -8.81 -21.89 2.06
CA GLU A 383 -9.72 -22.31 3.16
C GLU A 383 -10.09 -21.14 4.10
N VAL A 384 -9.27 -20.09 4.09
CA VAL A 384 -9.39 -18.88 4.90
C VAL A 384 -9.13 -17.68 3.99
N GLY A 385 -9.97 -16.66 4.12
CA GLY A 385 -9.78 -15.34 3.50
C GLY A 385 -8.92 -14.43 4.37
N ILE A 386 -7.98 -13.73 3.74
CA ILE A 386 -7.20 -12.65 4.34
C ILE A 386 -7.00 -11.53 3.33
N ALA A 387 -7.10 -10.28 3.78
CA ALA A 387 -6.87 -9.12 2.95
C ALA A 387 -6.02 -8.07 3.65
N PHE A 388 -5.38 -7.22 2.85
CA PHE A 388 -4.41 -6.26 3.31
C PHE A 388 -4.56 -4.90 2.66
N CYS A 389 -4.08 -3.92 3.40
CA CYS A 389 -3.92 -2.54 3.00
C CYS A 389 -2.55 -2.10 3.54
N GLY A 390 -1.61 -1.70 2.69
CA GLY A 390 -0.25 -1.40 3.12
C GLY A 390 0.40 -0.29 2.31
N SER A 391 1.48 0.30 2.84
CA SER A 391 2.23 1.33 2.10
C SER A 391 3.06 0.76 0.96
N GLU A 392 3.51 -0.49 1.06
CA GLU A 392 4.34 -1.15 0.06
C GLU A 392 4.09 -2.66 0.06
N LYS A 393 4.13 -3.30 -1.11
CA LYS A 393 3.92 -4.75 -1.26
C LYS A 393 4.75 -5.67 -0.33
N GLN A 394 6.03 -5.39 -0.06
CA GLN A 394 6.87 -6.30 0.74
C GLN A 394 6.36 -6.47 2.18
N VAL A 395 5.66 -5.48 2.72
CA VAL A 395 5.17 -5.53 4.10
C VAL A 395 4.05 -6.57 4.21
N ILE A 396 3.24 -6.67 3.15
CA ILE A 396 2.19 -7.70 3.01
C ILE A 396 2.84 -9.08 2.86
N ASP A 397 3.82 -9.19 1.96
CA ASP A 397 4.53 -10.45 1.71
C ASP A 397 5.22 -10.98 2.97
N ALA A 398 5.76 -10.09 3.81
CA ALA A 398 6.40 -10.46 5.07
C ALA A 398 5.41 -11.10 6.08
N VAL A 399 4.16 -10.63 6.11
CA VAL A 399 3.09 -11.24 6.93
C VAL A 399 2.75 -12.63 6.40
N LEU A 400 2.54 -12.76 5.08
CA LEU A 400 2.21 -14.04 4.45
C LEU A 400 3.35 -15.06 4.53
N GLU A 401 4.61 -14.64 4.43
CA GLU A 401 5.77 -15.49 4.63
C GLU A 401 5.80 -16.05 6.07
N SER A 402 5.49 -15.21 7.06
CA SER A 402 5.40 -15.67 8.45
C SER A 402 4.23 -16.63 8.65
N LEU A 403 3.03 -16.29 8.19
CA LEU A 403 1.82 -17.12 8.33
C LEU A 403 1.99 -18.48 7.66
N SER A 404 2.42 -18.50 6.39
CA SER A 404 2.57 -19.74 5.61
C SER A 404 3.63 -20.69 6.15
N SER A 405 4.57 -20.20 6.97
CA SER A 405 5.57 -21.04 7.64
C SER A 405 4.98 -21.90 8.78
N GLU A 406 3.84 -21.49 9.35
CA GLU A 406 3.16 -22.17 10.47
C GLU A 406 1.81 -22.77 10.08
N ASP A 407 1.09 -22.15 9.13
CA ASP A 407 -0.27 -22.51 8.71
C ASP A 407 -0.37 -22.70 7.20
N LYS A 408 -0.62 -23.95 6.78
CA LYS A 408 -0.66 -24.38 5.36
C LYS A 408 -1.87 -23.89 4.58
N ARG A 409 -2.85 -23.28 5.26
CA ARG A 409 -4.01 -22.64 4.64
C ARG A 409 -3.59 -21.37 3.89
N PHE A 410 -2.47 -20.76 4.29
CA PHE A 410 -1.86 -19.61 3.62
C PHE A 410 -0.64 -20.00 2.78
N TRP A 411 -0.29 -19.16 1.81
CA TRP A 411 0.96 -19.23 1.03
C TRP A 411 1.55 -17.82 0.83
N ARG A 412 2.77 -17.70 0.27
CA ARG A 412 3.56 -16.45 0.34
C ARG A 412 3.09 -15.34 -0.61
N ARG A 413 2.12 -15.62 -1.49
CA ARG A 413 1.67 -14.71 -2.57
C ARG A 413 0.17 -14.46 -2.47
N CYS A 414 -0.27 -13.19 -2.49
CA CYS A 414 -1.69 -12.88 -2.64
C CYS A 414 -2.22 -13.34 -4.01
N ASP A 415 -3.52 -13.54 -4.10
CA ASP A 415 -4.19 -13.79 -5.38
C ASP A 415 -4.14 -12.54 -6.26
N GLU A 416 -4.29 -11.37 -5.66
CA GLU A 416 -4.28 -10.09 -6.36
C GLU A 416 -3.60 -9.00 -5.54
N TYR A 417 -2.94 -8.08 -6.22
CA TYR A 417 -2.41 -6.82 -5.68
C TYR A 417 -2.85 -5.69 -6.61
N TRP A 418 -3.31 -4.57 -6.06
CA TRP A 418 -3.67 -3.41 -6.88
C TRP A 418 -3.43 -2.10 -6.14
N ASN A 419 -3.37 -1.02 -6.93
CA ASN A 419 -3.39 0.36 -6.46
C ASN A 419 -4.72 0.98 -6.90
N ALA A 420 -5.28 1.92 -6.13
CA ALA A 420 -6.45 2.69 -6.54
C ALA A 420 -6.23 4.21 -6.45
N ARG A 421 -7.06 4.95 -7.19
CA ARG A 421 -7.01 6.41 -7.27
C ARG A 421 -8.07 7.03 -6.36
N GLY A 422 -7.64 7.87 -5.41
CA GLY A 422 -8.55 8.56 -4.49
C GLY A 422 -9.60 9.38 -5.23
N GLY A 423 -10.85 9.29 -4.78
CA GLY A 423 -11.96 10.05 -5.36
C GLY A 423 -12.45 9.54 -6.72
N SER A 424 -11.97 8.39 -7.21
CA SER A 424 -12.38 7.86 -8.51
C SER A 424 -13.89 7.57 -8.61
N TYR A 425 -14.51 7.76 -9.78
CA TYR A 425 -15.92 7.43 -10.01
C TYR A 425 -16.20 5.92 -10.10
N THR A 426 -15.17 5.08 -10.23
CA THR A 426 -15.31 3.61 -10.34
C THR A 426 -15.35 2.93 -8.97
N ASP A 427 -14.43 3.32 -8.07
CA ASP A 427 -14.27 2.70 -6.76
C ASP A 427 -14.02 3.68 -5.61
N GLY A 428 -13.85 4.97 -5.89
CA GLY A 428 -13.55 6.00 -4.89
C GLY A 428 -12.13 5.96 -4.32
N GLY A 429 -11.26 5.07 -4.80
CA GLY A 429 -9.93 4.84 -4.24
C GLY A 429 -9.96 4.29 -2.81
N SER A 430 -11.07 3.65 -2.43
CA SER A 430 -11.35 3.28 -1.05
C SER A 430 -11.99 1.91 -0.98
N PHE A 431 -11.51 1.07 -0.05
CA PHE A 431 -11.98 -0.29 0.14
C PHE A 431 -12.24 -0.57 1.61
N ILE A 432 -13.35 -1.26 1.87
CA ILE A 432 -13.83 -1.66 3.18
C ILE A 432 -13.74 -3.19 3.24
N PHE A 433 -13.00 -3.71 4.21
CA PHE A 433 -12.76 -5.13 4.44
C PHE A 433 -13.51 -5.55 5.70
N ASP A 434 -14.69 -6.13 5.53
CA ASP A 434 -15.54 -6.56 6.62
C ASP A 434 -15.30 -8.03 6.93
N ILE A 435 -14.98 -8.32 8.20
CA ILE A 435 -15.00 -9.66 8.78
C ILE A 435 -16.33 -9.81 9.49
N ASN A 436 -17.30 -10.40 8.79
CA ASN A 436 -18.68 -10.56 9.25
C ASN A 436 -18.85 -11.90 9.96
N PRO A 437 -19.63 -11.99 11.05
CA PRO A 437 -19.96 -13.28 11.66
C PRO A 437 -20.79 -14.14 10.69
N ASP A 438 -20.44 -15.42 10.58
CA ASP A 438 -21.17 -16.38 9.74
C ASP A 438 -22.22 -17.18 10.55
N ASN A 439 -23.08 -17.92 9.83
CA ASN A 439 -24.13 -18.74 10.46
C ASN A 439 -23.60 -19.99 11.21
N LYS A 440 -22.30 -20.28 11.12
CA LYS A 440 -21.63 -21.45 11.69
C LYS A 440 -20.74 -21.10 12.89
N GLY A 441 -20.71 -19.84 13.30
CA GLY A 441 -19.87 -19.34 14.40
C GLY A 441 -18.43 -19.02 13.99
N GLY A 442 -18.13 -18.94 12.70
CA GLY A 442 -16.91 -18.38 12.13
C GLY A 442 -17.11 -16.96 11.63
N HIS A 443 -16.19 -16.49 10.79
CA HIS A 443 -16.31 -15.20 10.12
C HIS A 443 -16.04 -15.33 8.62
N GLU A 444 -16.63 -14.42 7.84
CA GLU A 444 -16.48 -14.33 6.39
C GLU A 444 -15.95 -12.94 6.02
N LEU A 445 -14.92 -12.90 5.18
CA LEU A 445 -14.36 -11.69 4.63
C LEU A 445 -15.19 -11.23 3.42
N THR A 446 -15.70 -10.00 3.48
CA THR A 446 -16.33 -9.30 2.36
C THR A 446 -15.58 -8.01 2.09
N ILE A 447 -15.29 -7.72 0.83
CA ILE A 447 -14.66 -6.47 0.42
C ILE A 447 -15.63 -5.66 -0.43
N THR A 448 -15.87 -4.40 -0.08
CA THR A 448 -16.62 -3.45 -0.89
C THR A 448 -15.80 -2.21 -1.19
N ASN A 449 -16.11 -1.52 -2.29
CA ASN A 449 -15.55 -0.19 -2.59
C ASN A 449 -16.44 0.93 -2.00
N LYS A 450 -16.08 2.20 -2.25
CA LYS A 450 -16.82 3.39 -1.77
C LYS A 450 -18.32 3.35 -2.09
N PHE A 451 -18.72 2.71 -3.18
CA PHE A 451 -20.10 2.68 -3.69
C PHE A 451 -20.85 1.40 -3.31
N ASP A 452 -20.38 0.66 -2.29
CA ASP A 452 -20.89 -0.64 -1.85
C ASP A 452 -20.81 -1.74 -2.91
N ALA A 453 -20.05 -1.56 -4.00
CA ALA A 453 -19.84 -2.60 -4.99
C ALA A 453 -18.86 -3.65 -4.44
N ILE A 454 -19.22 -4.92 -4.56
CA ILE A 454 -18.44 -6.06 -4.05
C ILE A 454 -17.21 -6.26 -4.94
N VAL A 455 -16.04 -6.34 -4.32
CA VAL A 455 -14.82 -6.84 -4.95
C VAL A 455 -14.86 -8.37 -4.90
N ASP A 456 -14.75 -9.02 -6.05
CA ASP A 456 -14.70 -10.48 -6.07
C ASP A 456 -13.41 -10.98 -5.44
N THR A 457 -13.55 -11.69 -4.32
CA THR A 457 -12.42 -12.28 -3.59
C THR A 457 -12.38 -13.80 -3.70
N HIS A 458 -13.11 -14.40 -4.65
CA HIS A 458 -13.18 -15.85 -4.87
C HIS A 458 -12.57 -16.24 -6.22
N PRO A 459 -11.23 -16.14 -6.39
CA PRO A 459 -10.62 -16.53 -7.65
C PRO A 459 -10.83 -18.02 -7.92
N GLU A 460 -10.69 -18.44 -9.17
CA GLU A 460 -10.85 -19.83 -9.59
C GLU A 460 -9.57 -20.67 -9.35
N GLY A 461 -9.70 -22.00 -9.48
CA GLY A 461 -8.58 -22.94 -9.42
C GLY A 461 -8.39 -23.63 -8.07
N ASN A 462 -7.97 -24.88 -8.11
CA ASN A 462 -7.64 -25.74 -6.99
C ASN A 462 -6.36 -25.27 -6.30
N PHE A 463 -6.44 -24.95 -5.01
CA PHE A 463 -5.28 -24.61 -4.18
C PHE A 463 -4.81 -25.77 -3.29
N ASN A 464 -5.49 -26.91 -3.26
CA ASN A 464 -5.14 -28.03 -2.39
C ASN A 464 -3.97 -28.83 -2.98
N ILE A 465 -2.81 -28.72 -2.35
CA ILE A 465 -1.57 -29.35 -2.84
C ILE A 465 -1.58 -30.85 -2.55
N GLU A 466 -1.26 -31.63 -3.58
CA GLU A 466 -1.00 -33.06 -3.49
C GLU A 466 0.49 -33.35 -3.75
N PRO A 467 1.02 -34.51 -3.28
CA PRO A 467 2.42 -34.87 -3.51
C PRO A 467 2.78 -34.93 -5.00
N ALA A 468 3.99 -34.49 -5.33
CA ALA A 468 4.52 -34.54 -6.69
C ALA A 468 4.48 -35.95 -7.29
N ALA A 469 4.08 -36.04 -8.56
CA ALA A 469 4.24 -37.26 -9.34
C ALA A 469 5.73 -37.52 -9.64
N MET A 470 6.07 -38.77 -9.97
CA MET A 470 7.43 -39.10 -10.40
C MET A 470 7.80 -38.43 -11.72
N GLU A 471 6.84 -38.29 -12.62
CA GLU A 471 6.96 -37.66 -13.93
C GLU A 471 5.75 -36.76 -14.13
N SER A 472 5.94 -35.62 -14.80
CA SER A 472 4.88 -34.66 -15.11
C SER A 472 3.91 -35.16 -16.18
N GLY A 473 4.34 -36.15 -16.98
CA GLY A 473 3.65 -36.55 -18.20
C GLY A 473 3.92 -35.64 -19.40
N PHE A 474 4.74 -34.60 -19.24
CA PHE A 474 5.23 -33.78 -20.35
C PHE A 474 6.34 -34.52 -21.12
N ASP A 475 6.21 -34.60 -22.44
CA ASP A 475 7.18 -35.27 -23.31
C ASP A 475 8.35 -34.32 -23.62
N TRP A 476 9.43 -34.43 -22.86
CA TRP A 476 10.62 -33.61 -23.04
C TRP A 476 11.41 -34.03 -24.28
N PRO A 477 11.69 -33.10 -25.22
CA PRO A 477 12.61 -33.39 -26.33
C PRO A 477 14.06 -33.52 -25.80
N LEU A 478 14.90 -34.23 -26.57
CA LEU A 478 16.31 -34.47 -26.23
C LEU A 478 17.11 -33.17 -26.05
N GLU A 479 16.83 -32.16 -26.88
CA GLU A 479 17.41 -30.83 -26.81
C GLU A 479 16.28 -29.81 -26.88
N TRP A 480 16.37 -28.76 -26.06
CA TRP A 480 15.42 -27.67 -26.06
C TRP A 480 16.05 -26.35 -25.67
N ALA A 481 15.42 -25.27 -26.11
CA ALA A 481 15.66 -23.91 -25.65
C ALA A 481 14.43 -23.36 -24.92
N PRO A 482 14.59 -22.49 -23.91
CA PRO A 482 13.48 -21.97 -23.10
C PRO A 482 12.32 -21.38 -23.93
N ASN A 483 12.63 -20.51 -24.90
CA ASN A 483 11.62 -19.85 -25.75
C ASN A 483 10.89 -20.81 -26.71
N GLU A 484 11.47 -21.98 -27.00
CA GLU A 484 10.88 -22.97 -27.91
C GLU A 484 10.03 -24.00 -27.15
N ILE A 485 10.44 -24.36 -25.93
CA ILE A 485 9.73 -25.35 -25.10
C ILE A 485 8.60 -24.72 -24.29
N PHE A 486 8.72 -23.46 -23.89
CA PHE A 486 7.71 -22.76 -23.10
C PHE A 486 6.31 -22.79 -23.76
N PRO A 487 6.15 -22.46 -25.07
CA PRO A 487 4.85 -22.56 -25.74
C PRO A 487 4.25 -23.97 -25.74
N GLN A 488 5.09 -25.01 -25.78
CA GLN A 488 4.64 -26.40 -25.74
C GLN A 488 4.16 -26.79 -24.34
N ILE A 489 4.87 -26.35 -23.30
CA ILE A 489 4.47 -26.56 -21.91
C ILE A 489 3.10 -25.92 -21.67
N ILE A 490 2.95 -24.61 -21.94
CA ILE A 490 1.70 -23.90 -21.65
C ILE A 490 0.51 -24.40 -22.48
N ALA A 491 0.74 -24.99 -23.65
CA ALA A 491 -0.33 -25.62 -24.44
C ALA A 491 -0.87 -26.90 -23.77
N THR A 492 -0.05 -27.59 -22.97
CA THR A 492 -0.44 -28.81 -22.23
C THR A 492 -0.82 -28.52 -20.78
N PHE A 493 -0.33 -27.43 -20.21
CA PHE A 493 -0.46 -27.07 -18.81
C PHE A 493 -1.91 -27.05 -18.28
N PRO A 494 -2.93 -26.62 -19.04
CA PRO A 494 -4.32 -26.66 -18.57
C PRO A 494 -4.83 -28.05 -18.19
N THR A 495 -4.16 -29.11 -18.66
CA THR A 495 -4.49 -30.51 -18.32
C THR A 495 -3.83 -31.01 -17.04
N PHE A 496 -2.95 -30.21 -16.44
CA PHE A 496 -2.16 -30.62 -15.29
C PHE A 496 -3.01 -30.58 -14.02
N ASP A 497 -2.68 -31.48 -13.10
CA ASP A 497 -3.05 -31.39 -11.69
C ASP A 497 -1.81 -31.01 -10.85
N TRP A 498 -1.97 -30.89 -9.53
CA TRP A 498 -0.85 -30.56 -8.65
C TRP A 498 0.31 -31.57 -8.71
N PRO A 499 0.07 -32.90 -8.68
CA PRO A 499 1.14 -33.87 -8.85
C PRO A 499 1.94 -33.69 -10.14
N ALA A 500 1.28 -33.50 -11.29
CA ALA A 500 1.94 -33.29 -12.58
C ALA A 500 2.73 -31.98 -12.63
N ALA A 501 2.14 -30.87 -12.14
CA ALA A 501 2.79 -29.56 -12.13
C ALA A 501 4.03 -29.52 -11.22
N LEU A 502 3.97 -30.15 -10.04
CA LEU A 502 5.15 -30.30 -9.18
C LEU A 502 6.17 -31.28 -9.78
N GLY A 503 5.72 -32.32 -10.49
CA GLY A 503 6.57 -33.20 -11.29
C GLY A 503 7.37 -32.42 -12.33
N LEU A 504 6.74 -31.45 -13.02
CA LEU A 504 7.39 -30.60 -14.01
C LEU A 504 8.50 -29.75 -13.39
N LEU A 505 8.26 -29.14 -12.23
CA LEU A 505 9.28 -28.38 -11.51
C LEU A 505 10.45 -29.26 -11.07
N SER A 506 10.17 -30.50 -10.63
CA SER A 506 11.19 -31.49 -10.27
C SER A 506 12.05 -31.90 -11.47
N GLU A 507 11.45 -32.10 -12.64
CA GLU A 507 12.15 -32.39 -13.90
C GLU A 507 13.04 -31.23 -14.32
N ILE A 508 12.54 -29.99 -14.25
CA ILE A 508 13.33 -28.78 -14.53
C ILE A 508 14.50 -28.65 -13.55
N GLY A 509 14.29 -28.89 -12.25
CA GLY A 509 15.35 -28.89 -11.23
C GLY A 509 16.40 -29.98 -11.45
N SER A 510 15.97 -31.16 -11.90
CA SER A 510 16.86 -32.26 -12.29
C SER A 510 17.70 -31.89 -13.51
N TYR A 511 17.08 -31.29 -14.53
CA TYR A 511 17.78 -30.76 -15.70
C TYR A 511 18.80 -29.69 -15.32
N ALA A 512 18.45 -28.77 -14.42
CA ALA A 512 19.36 -27.74 -13.91
C ALA A 512 20.62 -28.34 -13.27
N SER A 513 20.46 -29.46 -12.55
CA SER A 513 21.55 -30.14 -11.84
C SER A 513 22.44 -30.97 -12.77
N GLN A 514 21.88 -31.55 -13.83
CA GLN A 514 22.56 -32.51 -14.71
C GLN A 514 23.08 -31.88 -16.02
N HIS A 515 22.44 -30.82 -16.51
CA HIS A 515 22.69 -30.24 -17.82
C HIS A 515 23.01 -28.75 -17.76
N SER A 516 21.99 -27.88 -17.65
CA SER A 516 22.18 -26.42 -17.71
C SER A 516 21.26 -25.68 -16.75
N ARG A 517 21.86 -25.02 -15.75
CA ARG A 517 21.14 -24.13 -14.84
C ARG A 517 20.60 -22.89 -15.53
N GLN A 518 21.33 -22.34 -16.50
CA GLN A 518 20.90 -21.12 -17.19
C GLN A 518 19.58 -21.36 -17.92
N GLN A 519 19.51 -22.43 -18.73
CA GLN A 519 18.29 -22.77 -19.46
C GLN A 519 17.12 -23.10 -18.52
N ALA A 520 17.37 -23.79 -17.41
CA ALA A 520 16.34 -24.07 -16.42
C ALA A 520 15.80 -22.78 -15.76
N VAL A 521 16.69 -21.87 -15.34
CA VAL A 521 16.31 -20.57 -14.76
C VAL A 521 15.57 -19.72 -15.79
N ASP A 522 16.04 -19.64 -17.03
CA ASP A 522 15.38 -18.89 -18.10
C ASP A 522 13.96 -19.41 -18.36
N LEU A 523 13.77 -20.73 -18.38
CA LEU A 523 12.45 -21.34 -18.55
C LEU A 523 11.53 -21.05 -17.36
N LEU A 524 12.04 -21.16 -16.13
CA LEU A 524 11.27 -20.81 -14.93
C LEU A 524 10.92 -19.32 -14.89
N CYS A 525 11.81 -18.44 -15.35
CA CYS A 525 11.50 -17.01 -15.51
C CYS A 525 10.37 -16.80 -16.54
N LEU A 526 10.33 -17.55 -17.65
CA LEU A 526 9.18 -17.49 -18.57
C LEU A 526 7.89 -17.95 -17.87
N LEU A 527 7.93 -19.05 -17.11
CA LEU A 527 6.79 -19.54 -16.32
C LEU A 527 6.35 -18.58 -15.21
N LEU A 528 7.26 -17.77 -14.66
CA LEU A 528 6.96 -16.77 -13.64
C LEU A 528 6.36 -15.49 -14.23
N ASN A 529 6.93 -15.00 -15.35
CA ASN A 529 6.66 -13.66 -15.86
C ASN A 529 5.61 -13.61 -16.99
N ARG A 530 5.40 -14.70 -17.74
CA ARG A 530 4.38 -14.76 -18.79
C ARG A 530 3.01 -15.03 -18.18
N LYS A 531 1.95 -14.53 -18.83
CA LYS A 531 0.56 -14.86 -18.49
C LYS A 531 0.08 -15.99 -19.40
N TYR A 532 -0.51 -17.02 -18.81
CA TYR A 532 -0.99 -18.23 -19.50
C TYR A 532 -2.03 -18.94 -18.65
N ASP A 533 -2.82 -19.80 -19.29
CA ASP A 533 -3.84 -20.61 -18.65
C ASP A 533 -3.22 -21.69 -17.74
N THR A 534 -3.46 -21.56 -16.44
CA THR A 534 -3.05 -22.52 -15.41
C THR A 534 -4.05 -23.67 -15.23
N GLY A 535 -5.12 -23.68 -16.02
CA GLY A 535 -6.18 -24.68 -15.98
C GLY A 535 -6.83 -24.78 -14.61
N ALA A 536 -6.80 -25.98 -14.04
CA ALA A 536 -7.42 -26.23 -12.75
C ALA A 536 -6.58 -25.76 -11.55
N LEU A 537 -5.36 -25.24 -11.72
CA LEU A 537 -4.49 -24.87 -10.60
C LEU A 537 -4.72 -23.42 -10.18
N ARG A 538 -4.62 -23.17 -8.86
CA ARG A 538 -4.57 -21.80 -8.34
C ARG A 538 -3.30 -21.09 -8.81
N THR A 539 -3.44 -20.05 -9.64
CA THR A 539 -2.30 -19.31 -10.23
C THR A 539 -1.34 -18.74 -9.20
N SER A 540 -1.84 -18.03 -8.18
CA SER A 540 -0.99 -17.41 -7.15
C SER A 540 -0.12 -18.43 -6.42
N ARG A 541 -0.70 -19.59 -6.10
CA ARG A 541 -0.02 -20.72 -5.44
C ARG A 541 0.96 -21.42 -6.39
N TRP A 542 0.61 -21.58 -7.66
CA TRP A 542 1.52 -22.13 -8.67
C TRP A 542 2.76 -21.25 -8.84
N LEU A 543 2.58 -19.94 -8.99
CA LEU A 543 3.69 -18.99 -9.15
C LEU A 543 4.59 -18.92 -7.90
N ASP A 544 4.04 -19.15 -6.71
CA ASP A 544 4.84 -19.28 -5.47
C ASP A 544 5.81 -20.47 -5.55
N TYR A 545 5.39 -21.61 -6.11
CA TYR A 545 6.27 -22.77 -6.33
C TYR A 545 7.28 -22.55 -7.46
N VAL A 546 6.89 -21.87 -8.54
CA VAL A 546 7.82 -21.51 -9.62
C VAL A 546 8.94 -20.61 -9.09
N GLU A 547 8.59 -19.59 -8.30
CA GLU A 547 9.57 -18.70 -7.67
C GLU A 547 10.47 -19.47 -6.70
N ASP A 548 9.94 -20.37 -5.88
CA ASP A 548 10.74 -21.23 -4.99
C ASP A 548 11.76 -22.09 -5.77
N ALA A 549 11.35 -22.66 -6.91
CA ALA A 549 12.23 -23.45 -7.77
C ALA A 549 13.39 -22.60 -8.33
N ILE A 550 13.12 -21.36 -8.75
CA ILE A 550 14.15 -20.41 -9.19
C ILE A 550 15.14 -20.15 -8.05
N MET A 551 14.63 -19.81 -6.86
CA MET A 551 15.46 -19.52 -5.69
C MET A 551 16.35 -20.72 -5.31
N GLY A 552 15.79 -21.92 -5.33
CA GLY A 552 16.53 -23.16 -5.04
C GLY A 552 17.69 -23.40 -6.01
N ILE A 553 17.45 -23.24 -7.32
CA ILE A 553 18.48 -23.44 -8.36
C ILE A 553 19.57 -22.37 -8.28
N LEU A 554 19.19 -21.09 -8.16
CA LEU A 554 20.13 -19.97 -8.10
C LEU A 554 21.01 -20.03 -6.86
N ASN A 555 20.42 -20.24 -5.67
CA ASN A 555 21.18 -20.29 -4.42
C ASN A 555 22.15 -21.47 -4.35
N HIS A 556 21.88 -22.56 -5.09
CA HIS A 556 22.82 -23.67 -5.21
C HIS A 556 24.17 -23.23 -5.80
N ALA A 557 24.23 -22.13 -6.56
CA ALA A 557 25.47 -21.57 -7.10
C ALA A 557 26.48 -21.14 -6.01
N GLY A 558 26.05 -20.86 -4.78
CA GLY A 558 26.94 -20.55 -3.66
C GLY A 558 27.75 -21.75 -3.16
N THR A 559 27.20 -22.96 -3.31
CA THR A 559 27.85 -24.21 -2.91
C THR A 559 28.56 -24.89 -4.08
N THR A 560 27.88 -24.95 -5.23
CA THR A 560 28.39 -25.55 -6.46
C THR A 560 28.34 -24.51 -7.58
N PRO A 561 29.36 -23.68 -7.81
CA PRO A 561 29.36 -22.75 -8.95
C PRO A 561 29.38 -23.52 -10.28
N CYS A 562 28.90 -22.90 -11.36
CA CYS A 562 28.99 -23.43 -12.72
C CYS A 562 29.48 -22.35 -13.70
N ALA A 563 29.57 -22.68 -15.00
CA ALA A 563 30.04 -21.74 -16.02
C ALA A 563 29.22 -20.45 -16.10
N TYR A 564 27.92 -20.50 -15.73
CA TYR A 564 26.99 -19.38 -15.83
C TYR A 564 26.71 -18.70 -14.49
N PHE A 565 26.81 -19.40 -13.36
CA PHE A 565 26.48 -18.85 -12.05
C PHE A 565 27.56 -19.12 -11.00
N SER A 566 27.87 -18.10 -10.22
CA SER A 566 28.64 -18.22 -8.98
C SER A 566 27.85 -17.54 -7.87
N GLY A 567 27.69 -18.17 -6.71
CA GLY A 567 27.05 -17.51 -5.57
C GLY A 567 28.05 -16.74 -4.71
N GLN A 568 27.58 -15.64 -4.14
CA GLN A 568 28.26 -15.00 -3.03
C GLN A 568 28.09 -15.83 -1.75
N LYS A 569 29.16 -16.02 -0.98
CA LYS A 569 29.16 -16.89 0.20
C LYS A 569 28.75 -16.17 1.49
N SER A 570 29.07 -14.89 1.60
CA SER A 570 28.79 -14.05 2.76
C SER A 570 28.87 -12.58 2.37
N PRO A 571 28.29 -11.66 3.16
CA PRO A 571 28.54 -10.23 3.01
C PRO A 571 30.02 -9.88 2.93
N GLY A 572 30.38 -9.01 1.98
CA GLY A 572 31.77 -8.58 1.71
C GLY A 572 32.64 -9.62 0.99
N HIS A 573 32.12 -10.82 0.69
CA HIS A 573 32.84 -11.78 -0.14
C HIS A 573 32.82 -11.32 -1.60
N LEU A 574 33.99 -10.95 -2.13
CA LEU A 574 34.16 -10.45 -3.50
C LEU A 574 34.90 -11.49 -4.39
N PRO A 575 34.21 -12.56 -4.85
CA PRO A 575 34.79 -13.48 -5.81
C PRO A 575 35.01 -12.75 -7.15
N LYS A 576 35.83 -13.33 -8.03
CA LYS A 576 35.99 -12.84 -9.41
C LYS A 576 35.24 -13.73 -10.38
N PRO A 577 34.67 -13.17 -11.46
CA PRO A 577 34.07 -13.98 -12.52
C PRO A 577 35.14 -14.84 -13.20
N GLN A 578 34.77 -16.06 -13.56
CA GLN A 578 35.61 -16.99 -14.31
C GLN A 578 35.59 -16.67 -15.82
N ASN A 579 34.51 -16.08 -16.30
CA ASN A 579 34.32 -15.64 -17.68
C ASN A 579 33.35 -14.43 -17.73
N PRO A 580 33.32 -13.65 -18.83
CA PRO A 580 32.51 -12.43 -18.91
C PRO A 580 31.00 -12.64 -18.84
N THR A 581 30.51 -13.82 -19.20
CA THR A 581 29.08 -14.17 -19.22
C THR A 581 28.57 -14.73 -17.89
N GLN A 582 29.45 -15.01 -16.94
CA GLN A 582 29.07 -15.56 -15.65
C GLN A 582 28.35 -14.49 -14.80
N ALA A 583 27.25 -14.87 -14.17
CA ALA A 583 26.50 -14.07 -13.22
C ALA A 583 26.86 -14.39 -11.77
N ILE A 584 26.88 -13.36 -10.93
CA ILE A 584 26.94 -13.52 -9.49
C ILE A 584 25.53 -13.61 -8.92
N VAL A 585 25.25 -14.64 -8.13
CA VAL A 585 24.03 -14.78 -7.35
C VAL A 585 24.24 -14.17 -5.97
N VAL A 586 23.42 -13.19 -5.60
CA VAL A 586 23.50 -12.45 -4.33
C VAL A 586 22.17 -12.60 -3.60
N ASP A 587 22.21 -13.29 -2.45
CA ASP A 587 21.07 -13.36 -1.53
C ASP A 587 20.96 -12.03 -0.79
N ALA A 588 19.81 -11.37 -0.92
CA ALA A 588 19.58 -10.05 -0.34
C ALA A 588 19.35 -10.10 1.18
N ARG A 589 18.82 -11.19 1.74
CA ARG A 589 18.37 -11.27 3.15
C ARG A 589 19.39 -10.87 4.20
N PRO A 590 20.70 -11.15 4.06
CA PRO A 590 21.70 -10.75 5.05
C PRO A 590 21.99 -9.24 5.07
N TYR A 591 21.52 -8.48 4.08
CA TYR A 591 21.83 -7.07 3.95
C TYR A 591 20.73 -6.17 4.54
N PRO A 592 21.08 -5.02 5.12
CA PRO A 592 20.13 -3.97 5.42
C PRO A 592 19.45 -3.44 4.15
N ILE A 593 18.19 -3.00 4.29
CA ILE A 593 17.38 -2.42 3.22
C ILE A 593 18.04 -1.17 2.60
N GLU A 594 18.72 -0.36 3.41
CA GLU A 594 19.43 0.85 3.02
C GLU A 594 20.61 1.15 3.97
N GLY A 595 21.40 2.18 3.68
CA GLY A 595 22.57 2.58 4.48
C GLY A 595 23.92 2.13 3.90
N ILE A 596 24.99 2.29 4.68
CA ILE A 596 26.38 2.09 4.22
C ILE A 596 26.74 0.61 3.98
N ASP A 597 26.08 -0.30 4.70
CA ASP A 597 26.27 -1.75 4.61
C ASP A 597 25.19 -2.42 3.74
N SER A 598 24.41 -1.62 3.00
CA SER A 598 23.28 -2.09 2.20
C SER A 598 23.68 -2.96 1.01
N LEU A 599 22.71 -3.74 0.53
CA LEU A 599 22.82 -4.54 -0.69
C LEU A 599 23.31 -3.71 -1.89
N ALA A 600 22.78 -2.49 -2.07
CA ALA A 600 23.18 -1.62 -3.17
C ALA A 600 24.69 -1.34 -3.17
N ARG A 601 25.28 -1.11 -2.00
CA ARG A 601 26.73 -0.89 -1.84
C ARG A 601 27.53 -2.14 -2.17
N GLU A 602 27.03 -3.31 -1.78
CA GLU A 602 27.66 -4.58 -2.09
C GLU A 602 27.68 -4.85 -3.61
N LEU A 603 26.56 -4.61 -4.30
CA LEU A 603 26.48 -4.79 -5.75
C LEU A 603 27.49 -3.89 -6.49
N ILE A 604 27.70 -2.65 -6.03
CA ILE A 604 28.73 -1.75 -6.55
C ILE A 604 30.14 -2.33 -6.31
N ALA A 605 30.39 -2.93 -5.14
CA ALA A 605 31.68 -3.54 -4.83
C ALA A 605 31.97 -4.77 -5.72
N LEU A 606 30.96 -5.60 -5.97
CA LEU A 606 31.03 -6.73 -6.89
C LEU A 606 31.25 -6.27 -8.34
N HIS A 607 30.58 -5.20 -8.79
CA HIS A 607 30.82 -4.60 -10.10
C HIS A 607 32.29 -4.14 -10.26
N LYS A 608 32.85 -3.48 -9.23
CA LYS A 608 34.26 -3.08 -9.20
C LYS A 608 35.21 -4.30 -9.19
N ALA A 609 34.77 -5.44 -8.66
CA ALA A 609 35.51 -6.69 -8.71
C ALA A 609 35.49 -7.38 -10.10
N GLY A 610 34.70 -6.85 -11.04
CA GLY A 610 34.65 -7.28 -12.44
C GLY A 610 33.35 -7.97 -12.86
N TRP A 611 32.37 -8.10 -11.96
CA TRP A 611 31.07 -8.68 -12.31
C TRP A 611 30.27 -7.76 -13.23
N ARG A 612 29.53 -8.38 -14.16
CA ARG A 612 28.66 -7.70 -15.13
C ARG A 612 27.23 -8.21 -15.12
N ASN A 613 27.02 -9.48 -14.77
CA ASN A 613 25.69 -10.08 -14.67
C ASN A 613 25.39 -10.38 -13.20
N PHE A 614 24.21 -10.00 -12.73
CA PHE A 614 23.78 -10.12 -11.34
C PHE A 614 22.42 -10.80 -11.25
N MET A 615 22.30 -11.78 -10.36
CA MET A 615 21.05 -12.41 -9.97
C MET A 615 20.81 -12.08 -8.50
N VAL A 616 19.94 -11.12 -8.22
CA VAL A 616 19.64 -10.65 -6.86
C VAL A 616 18.39 -11.37 -6.37
N THR A 617 18.53 -12.21 -5.34
CA THR A 617 17.45 -13.08 -4.86
C THR A 617 16.92 -12.65 -3.49
N HIS A 618 15.68 -13.00 -3.20
CA HIS A 618 15.02 -12.78 -1.89
C HIS A 618 14.98 -11.30 -1.45
N CYS A 619 14.69 -10.38 -2.37
CA CYS A 619 14.47 -8.99 -1.98
C CYS A 619 13.26 -8.84 -1.03
N LYS A 620 13.44 -8.05 0.04
CA LYS A 620 12.43 -7.74 1.07
C LYS A 620 12.41 -6.24 1.38
N GLY A 621 12.14 -5.43 0.35
CA GLY A 621 12.12 -3.97 0.42
C GLY A 621 13.48 -3.29 0.19
N HIS A 622 14.53 -4.02 -0.21
CA HIS A 622 15.86 -3.43 -0.45
C HIS A 622 15.81 -2.31 -1.49
N ARG A 623 16.42 -1.17 -1.16
CA ARG A 623 16.38 0.05 -1.97
C ARG A 623 17.65 0.25 -2.79
N PHE A 624 17.55 1.13 -3.79
CA PHE A 624 18.69 1.61 -4.57
C PHE A 624 19.46 0.53 -5.37
N ILE A 625 18.82 -0.61 -5.66
CA ILE A 625 19.42 -1.67 -6.50
C ILE A 625 19.67 -1.10 -7.90
N GLY A 626 20.90 -1.23 -8.41
CA GLY A 626 21.32 -0.67 -9.70
C GLY A 626 21.85 0.78 -9.63
N ASN A 627 21.95 1.37 -8.44
CA ASN A 627 22.35 2.77 -8.29
C ASN A 627 23.85 2.90 -8.01
N GLY A 628 24.47 3.97 -8.52
CA GLY A 628 25.85 4.32 -8.17
C GLY A 628 26.95 3.44 -8.80
N PHE A 629 26.65 2.68 -9.85
CA PHE A 629 27.62 1.85 -10.57
C PHE A 629 28.66 2.68 -11.36
N GLY A 630 28.38 3.97 -11.61
CA GLY A 630 29.20 4.87 -12.41
C GLY A 630 28.59 5.11 -13.79
N MET A 631 29.40 5.66 -14.70
CA MET A 631 29.00 5.91 -16.09
C MET A 631 29.28 4.68 -16.96
N GLU A 632 28.63 4.60 -18.12
CA GLU A 632 28.91 3.62 -19.19
C GLU A 632 28.74 2.14 -18.75
N THR A 633 27.61 1.83 -18.12
CA THR A 633 27.27 0.49 -17.60
C THR A 633 26.50 -0.37 -18.62
N SER A 634 26.65 -0.11 -19.92
CA SER A 634 25.88 -0.80 -20.97
C SER A 634 26.18 -2.29 -21.12
N ASP A 635 27.26 -2.77 -20.49
CA ASP A 635 27.63 -4.18 -20.40
C ASP A 635 27.12 -4.86 -19.12
N VAL A 636 26.36 -4.16 -18.27
CA VAL A 636 25.83 -4.66 -17.00
C VAL A 636 24.38 -5.10 -17.15
N ARG A 637 24.05 -6.28 -16.61
CA ARG A 637 22.69 -6.81 -16.46
C ARG A 637 22.40 -7.17 -14.99
N ILE A 638 21.23 -6.77 -14.49
CA ILE A 638 20.74 -7.13 -13.16
C ILE A 638 19.34 -7.72 -13.27
N ASP A 639 19.17 -8.96 -12.83
CA ASP A 639 17.89 -9.63 -12.64
C ASP A 639 17.56 -9.65 -11.14
N VAL A 640 16.37 -9.17 -10.78
CA VAL A 640 15.96 -8.97 -9.38
C VAL A 640 14.69 -9.75 -9.08
N PHE A 641 14.71 -10.53 -7.99
CA PHE A 641 13.63 -11.40 -7.57
C PHE A 641 13.20 -11.13 -6.12
N GLY A 642 11.92 -11.32 -5.82
CA GLY A 642 11.27 -10.91 -4.57
C GLY A 642 10.73 -9.47 -4.65
N SER A 643 10.44 -8.87 -3.51
CA SER A 643 9.85 -7.53 -3.45
C SER A 643 10.93 -6.47 -3.20
N VAL A 644 11.19 -5.61 -4.18
CA VAL A 644 12.14 -4.49 -4.04
C VAL A 644 11.51 -3.32 -3.30
N GLY A 645 12.34 -2.41 -2.78
CA GLY A 645 11.88 -1.10 -2.30
C GLY A 645 12.08 -0.02 -3.36
N ASP A 646 11.97 1.23 -2.93
CA ASP A 646 12.15 2.42 -3.76
C ASP A 646 13.49 2.48 -4.51
N TYR A 647 13.49 3.28 -5.57
CA TYR A 647 14.68 3.70 -6.33
C TYR A 647 15.40 2.59 -7.10
N LEU A 648 14.70 1.52 -7.49
CA LEU A 648 15.26 0.52 -8.40
C LEU A 648 15.74 1.19 -9.71
N GLY A 649 17.01 1.01 -10.04
CA GLY A 649 17.62 1.53 -11.26
C GLY A 649 17.73 3.05 -11.32
N SER A 650 17.62 3.76 -10.20
CA SER A 650 17.73 5.22 -10.19
C SER A 650 19.16 5.69 -10.47
N GLY A 651 19.28 6.69 -11.34
CA GLY A 651 20.56 7.25 -11.78
C GLY A 651 21.41 6.27 -12.59
N SER A 652 20.84 5.18 -13.10
CA SER A 652 21.56 4.24 -13.94
C SER A 652 21.89 4.83 -15.32
N ASP A 653 23.04 4.43 -15.87
CA ASP A 653 23.65 4.96 -17.09
C ASP A 653 24.17 3.81 -17.97
N GLY A 654 23.24 3.09 -18.62
CA GLY A 654 23.51 2.12 -19.67
C GLY A 654 22.97 0.71 -19.41
N MET A 655 22.90 0.28 -18.15
CA MET A 655 22.61 -1.11 -17.78
C MET A 655 21.22 -1.60 -18.19
N THR A 656 21.08 -2.93 -18.22
CA THR A 656 19.78 -3.61 -18.36
C THR A 656 19.32 -4.15 -17.01
N ILE A 657 18.13 -3.78 -16.56
CA ILE A 657 17.54 -4.24 -15.30
C ILE A 657 16.22 -4.95 -15.57
N HIS A 658 16.07 -6.17 -15.09
CA HIS A 658 14.80 -6.90 -15.07
C HIS A 658 14.31 -7.05 -13.63
N MET A 659 13.09 -6.59 -13.37
CA MET A 659 12.37 -6.83 -12.14
C MET A 659 11.34 -7.94 -12.35
N HIS A 660 11.55 -9.09 -11.70
CA HIS A 660 10.68 -10.26 -11.77
C HIS A 660 9.52 -10.18 -10.77
N GLY A 661 8.61 -9.22 -11.02
CA GLY A 661 7.46 -8.93 -10.17
C GLY A 661 7.14 -7.44 -10.17
N ASN A 662 6.48 -6.98 -9.12
CA ASN A 662 6.14 -5.58 -8.93
C ASN A 662 7.34 -4.77 -8.41
N ALA A 663 7.47 -3.53 -8.85
CA ALA A 663 8.42 -2.56 -8.31
C ALA A 663 7.69 -1.45 -7.55
N GLN A 664 8.35 -0.85 -6.56
CA GLN A 664 7.76 0.21 -5.73
C GLN A 664 7.94 1.59 -6.37
N ASP A 665 8.10 2.61 -5.54
CA ASP A 665 8.15 4.01 -5.97
C ASP A 665 9.52 4.39 -6.55
N GLN A 666 9.52 5.46 -7.36
CA GLN A 666 10.72 6.13 -7.87
C GLN A 666 11.68 5.23 -8.65
N VAL A 667 11.15 4.14 -9.22
CA VAL A 667 11.85 3.28 -10.17
C VAL A 667 12.34 4.13 -11.33
N ALA A 668 13.56 3.89 -11.82
CA ALA A 668 14.19 4.67 -12.91
C ALA A 668 14.24 6.19 -12.68
N GLN A 669 14.18 6.67 -11.43
CA GLN A 669 14.36 8.10 -11.17
C GLN A 669 15.71 8.56 -11.73
N ILE A 670 15.71 9.67 -12.47
CA ILE A 670 16.87 10.26 -13.16
C ILE A 670 17.64 9.25 -14.03
N HIS A 671 16.98 8.21 -14.54
CA HIS A 671 17.57 7.22 -15.45
C HIS A 671 18.09 7.90 -16.70
N LYS A 672 19.39 7.68 -17.02
CA LYS A 672 20.06 8.39 -18.10
C LYS A 672 19.93 7.66 -19.43
N CYS A 673 20.23 6.37 -19.44
CA CYS A 673 20.07 5.47 -20.58
C CYS A 673 20.16 4.01 -20.12
N GLY A 674 19.84 3.06 -21.00
CA GLY A 674 19.76 1.64 -20.69
C GLY A 674 18.36 1.08 -20.92
N THR A 675 18.09 -0.09 -20.36
CA THR A 675 16.78 -0.74 -20.44
C THR A 675 16.31 -1.17 -19.04
N LEU A 676 15.08 -0.82 -18.64
CA LEU A 676 14.45 -1.33 -17.42
C LEU A 676 13.11 -2.02 -17.78
N VAL A 677 12.96 -3.27 -17.36
CA VAL A 677 11.79 -4.11 -17.62
C VAL A 677 11.17 -4.55 -16.30
N VAL A 678 9.88 -4.29 -16.09
CA VAL A 678 9.13 -4.71 -14.90
C VAL A 678 8.04 -5.70 -15.30
N HIS A 679 8.13 -6.94 -14.81
CA HIS A 679 7.18 -8.02 -15.09
C HIS A 679 5.94 -8.01 -14.16
N GLY A 680 5.56 -6.84 -13.69
CA GLY A 680 4.43 -6.60 -12.79
C GLY A 680 3.99 -5.14 -12.87
N ASP A 681 3.50 -4.60 -11.77
CA ASP A 681 3.13 -3.17 -11.63
C ASP A 681 4.29 -2.32 -11.09
N VAL A 682 4.20 -1.00 -11.27
CA VAL A 682 5.13 -0.02 -10.68
C VAL A 682 4.40 1.01 -9.82
N GLY A 683 5.03 1.38 -8.70
CA GLY A 683 4.54 2.41 -7.79
C GLY A 683 4.64 3.84 -8.33
N GLN A 684 4.58 4.80 -7.41
CA GLN A 684 4.56 6.23 -7.70
C GLN A 684 5.83 6.70 -8.40
N CYS A 685 5.71 7.72 -9.26
CA CYS A 685 6.85 8.44 -9.83
C CYS A 685 7.81 7.56 -10.67
N TYR A 686 7.30 6.53 -11.38
CA TYR A 686 8.12 5.74 -12.30
C TYR A 686 8.76 6.61 -13.38
N GLY A 687 10.09 6.61 -13.47
CA GLY A 687 10.82 7.43 -14.42
C GLY A 687 10.89 8.91 -14.05
N TYR A 688 10.70 9.29 -12.77
CA TYR A 688 10.83 10.67 -12.32
C TYR A 688 12.12 11.32 -12.84
N GLY A 689 12.01 12.41 -13.59
CA GLY A 689 13.17 13.16 -14.06
C GLY A 689 14.10 12.39 -14.99
N ALA A 690 13.66 11.28 -15.59
CA ALA A 690 14.44 10.48 -16.53
C ALA A 690 14.94 11.34 -17.71
N LYS A 691 16.12 10.98 -18.23
CA LYS A 691 16.83 11.70 -19.30
C LYS A 691 16.82 10.96 -20.64
N GLY A 692 16.66 9.64 -20.60
CA GLY A 692 16.80 8.75 -21.74
C GLY A 692 16.54 7.30 -21.35
N GLY A 693 16.80 6.38 -22.28
CA GLY A 693 16.64 4.94 -22.04
C GLY A 693 15.27 4.41 -22.46
N ARG A 694 15.11 3.09 -22.31
CA ARG A 694 13.90 2.34 -22.66
C ARG A 694 13.32 1.69 -21.40
N LEU A 695 12.09 2.02 -21.09
CA LEU A 695 11.40 1.63 -19.87
C LEU A 695 10.15 0.83 -20.27
N PHE A 696 9.92 -0.30 -19.61
CA PHE A 696 8.80 -1.19 -19.90
C PHE A 696 8.14 -1.63 -18.60
N VAL A 697 6.80 -1.71 -18.60
CA VAL A 697 6.02 -2.31 -17.50
C VAL A 697 4.91 -3.21 -18.06
N GLN A 698 4.79 -4.43 -17.53
CA GLN A 698 3.78 -5.41 -17.95
C GLN A 698 2.37 -5.01 -17.49
N GLY A 699 2.26 -4.48 -16.28
CA GLY A 699 1.00 -4.06 -15.69
C GLY A 699 0.81 -2.55 -15.74
N ASN A 700 0.35 -2.02 -14.62
CA ASN A 700 -0.01 -0.63 -14.40
C ASN A 700 1.16 0.17 -13.82
N ALA A 701 1.12 1.48 -14.06
CA ALA A 701 1.85 2.47 -13.27
C ALA A 701 0.87 3.21 -12.35
N ALA A 702 1.28 3.46 -11.11
CA ALA A 702 0.50 4.25 -10.17
C ALA A 702 0.48 5.76 -10.57
N GLY A 703 0.61 6.68 -9.62
CA GLY A 703 0.59 8.12 -9.91
C GLY A 703 1.93 8.65 -10.47
N ARG A 704 1.82 9.70 -11.30
CA ARG A 704 2.94 10.54 -11.78
C ARG A 704 4.06 9.83 -12.56
N PRO A 705 3.80 8.79 -13.39
CA PRO A 705 4.85 8.24 -14.24
C PRO A 705 5.39 9.32 -15.19
N MET A 706 6.70 9.33 -15.40
CA MET A 706 7.45 10.26 -16.26
C MET A 706 7.42 11.73 -15.85
N ILE A 707 7.01 12.05 -14.62
CA ILE A 707 7.00 13.43 -14.13
C ILE A 707 8.40 14.08 -14.25
N ASN A 708 8.45 15.33 -14.72
CA ASN A 708 9.68 16.12 -14.90
C ASN A 708 10.75 15.50 -15.80
N SER A 709 10.40 14.50 -16.62
CA SER A 709 11.35 13.87 -17.53
C SER A 709 11.70 14.76 -18.71
N VAL A 710 12.95 14.65 -19.19
CA VAL A 710 13.52 15.50 -20.25
C VAL A 710 14.36 14.68 -21.20
N GLY A 711 14.73 15.22 -22.37
CA GLY A 711 15.63 14.52 -23.29
C GLY A 711 14.92 13.44 -24.11
N SER A 712 15.37 12.19 -24.03
CA SER A 712 14.96 11.09 -24.93
C SER A 712 14.37 9.83 -24.26
N PRO A 713 13.74 9.87 -23.07
CA PRO A 713 13.24 8.66 -22.43
C PRO A 713 12.04 8.09 -23.17
N LYS A 714 11.99 6.76 -23.26
CA LYS A 714 10.92 6.03 -23.96
C LYS A 714 10.30 5.04 -23.00
N LEU A 715 8.98 5.15 -22.77
CA LEU A 715 8.25 4.29 -21.84
C LEU A 715 7.12 3.56 -22.57
N VAL A 716 6.97 2.25 -22.30
CA VAL A 716 5.79 1.45 -22.68
C VAL A 716 5.08 0.97 -21.41
N ILE A 717 3.81 1.34 -21.28
CA ILE A 717 2.89 0.86 -20.25
C ILE A 717 1.84 -0.03 -20.92
N ASN A 718 1.79 -1.31 -20.55
CA ASN A 718 0.81 -2.22 -21.14
C ASN A 718 -0.57 -2.07 -20.50
N GLY A 719 -0.63 -1.96 -19.18
CA GLY A 719 -1.85 -1.58 -18.46
C GLY A 719 -2.18 -0.10 -18.65
N THR A 720 -2.40 0.57 -17.53
CA THR A 720 -2.70 2.00 -17.49
C THR A 720 -1.78 2.78 -16.55
N ALA A 721 -1.90 4.11 -16.56
CA ALA A 721 -1.35 5.00 -15.54
C ALA A 721 -2.52 5.61 -14.76
N LEU A 722 -2.52 5.54 -13.43
CA LEU A 722 -3.69 5.92 -12.64
C LEU A 722 -4.01 7.41 -12.72
N ASP A 723 -3.01 8.29 -12.54
CA ASP A 723 -3.15 9.72 -12.84
C ASP A 723 -1.79 10.42 -13.03
N TYR A 724 -1.82 11.68 -13.48
CA TYR A 724 -0.67 12.57 -13.68
C TYR A 724 0.41 12.00 -14.61
N LEU A 725 0.04 11.17 -15.59
CA LEU A 725 1.00 10.63 -16.55
C LEU A 725 1.67 11.76 -17.35
N ALA A 726 3.01 11.75 -17.32
CA ALA A 726 3.89 12.69 -17.99
C ALA A 726 3.59 14.15 -17.61
N GLU A 727 3.37 14.40 -16.33
CA GLU A 727 3.30 15.76 -15.80
C GLU A 727 4.65 16.49 -15.94
N SER A 728 4.64 17.73 -16.42
CA SER A 728 5.84 18.53 -16.68
C SER A 728 6.85 17.80 -17.57
N PHE A 729 6.38 17.09 -18.61
CA PHE A 729 7.24 16.39 -19.56
C PHE A 729 7.89 17.39 -20.53
N MET A 730 9.21 17.33 -20.65
CA MET A 730 10.02 18.28 -21.45
C MET A 730 10.97 17.52 -22.38
N ALA A 731 10.48 16.45 -23.00
CA ALA A 731 11.30 15.48 -23.72
C ALA A 731 11.44 15.74 -25.24
N GLY A 732 11.47 16.99 -25.71
CA GLY A 732 11.70 17.29 -27.15
C GLY A 732 10.70 16.65 -28.13
N ASP A 733 10.88 16.77 -29.45
CA ASP A 733 9.99 16.12 -30.43
C ASP A 733 10.42 14.64 -30.64
N PRO A 734 9.54 13.63 -30.46
CA PRO A 734 9.86 12.24 -30.74
C PRO A 734 10.44 11.99 -32.13
N LEU A 735 10.00 12.73 -33.15
CA LEU A 735 10.48 12.60 -34.53
C LEU A 735 11.91 13.14 -34.72
N GLU A 736 12.37 13.97 -33.79
CA GLU A 736 13.73 14.53 -33.74
C GLU A 736 14.57 13.90 -32.62
N GLY A 737 14.19 12.68 -32.18
CA GLY A 737 14.92 11.92 -31.15
C GLY A 737 14.54 12.24 -29.71
N GLY A 738 13.46 13.01 -29.50
CA GLY A 738 12.84 13.24 -28.21
C GLY A 738 12.21 11.99 -27.57
N GLY A 739 11.80 12.12 -26.32
CA GLY A 739 11.14 11.11 -25.52
C GLY A 739 9.62 11.08 -25.68
N PHE A 740 9.04 9.94 -25.37
CA PHE A 740 7.61 9.69 -25.47
C PHE A 740 7.17 8.54 -24.57
N VAL A 741 5.85 8.44 -24.39
CA VAL A 741 5.21 7.34 -23.67
C VAL A 741 4.23 6.62 -24.58
N ILE A 742 4.16 5.30 -24.51
CA ILE A 742 3.12 4.47 -25.11
C ILE A 742 2.24 3.89 -23.99
N VAL A 743 0.92 4.00 -24.12
CA VAL A 743 -0.05 3.36 -23.21
C VAL A 743 -0.94 2.44 -24.03
N ASN A 744 -0.93 1.14 -23.74
CA ASN A 744 -1.72 0.16 -24.47
C ASN A 744 -3.13 -0.06 -23.88
N GLY A 745 -3.34 0.22 -22.59
CA GLY A 745 -4.66 0.17 -21.97
C GLY A 745 -5.29 -1.24 -22.01
N ILE A 746 -4.51 -2.27 -21.69
CA ILE A 746 -4.98 -3.66 -21.70
C ILE A 746 -4.87 -4.31 -20.31
N GLN A 747 -5.63 -5.38 -20.11
CA GLN A 747 -5.49 -6.26 -18.95
C GLN A 747 -5.34 -7.72 -19.39
N PHE A 748 -4.88 -8.57 -18.48
CA PHE A 748 -4.79 -10.01 -18.69
C PHE A 748 -5.95 -10.71 -17.99
N GLU A 749 -6.64 -11.55 -18.74
CA GLU A 749 -7.65 -12.46 -18.21
C GLU A 749 -6.99 -13.64 -17.49
N PRO A 750 -7.72 -14.39 -16.63
CA PRO A 750 -7.17 -15.52 -15.88
C PRO A 750 -6.53 -16.62 -16.75
N ASN A 751 -7.01 -16.78 -17.99
CA ASN A 751 -6.48 -17.72 -18.98
C ASN A 751 -5.22 -17.19 -19.73
N GLY A 752 -4.74 -15.99 -19.40
CA GLY A 752 -3.62 -15.32 -20.06
C GLY A 752 -3.97 -14.59 -21.36
N GLU A 753 -5.23 -14.60 -21.79
CA GLU A 753 -5.68 -13.77 -22.90
C GLU A 753 -5.67 -12.28 -22.54
N ILE A 754 -5.62 -11.44 -23.56
CA ILE A 754 -5.57 -9.98 -23.41
C ILE A 754 -6.94 -9.41 -23.74
N SER A 755 -7.48 -8.57 -22.85
CA SER A 755 -8.67 -7.77 -23.07
C SER A 755 -8.35 -6.27 -22.96
N ASP A 756 -9.24 -5.44 -23.51
CA ASP A 756 -9.09 -4.00 -23.51
C ASP A 756 -9.69 -3.43 -22.21
N LEU A 757 -9.02 -2.46 -21.59
CA LEU A 757 -9.60 -1.70 -20.47
C LEU A 757 -10.73 -0.79 -21.00
N ASP A 758 -11.78 -0.61 -20.20
CA ASP A 758 -12.89 0.29 -20.52
C ASP A 758 -12.41 1.72 -20.81
N THR A 759 -11.40 2.17 -20.06
CA THR A 759 -10.65 3.39 -20.34
C THR A 759 -9.15 3.08 -20.33
N PRO A 760 -8.40 3.45 -21.38
CA PRO A 760 -6.94 3.27 -21.40
C PRO A 760 -6.22 4.18 -20.40
N TYR A 761 -6.87 5.25 -19.94
CA TYR A 761 -6.37 6.15 -18.90
C TYR A 761 -7.53 6.67 -18.03
N PRO A 762 -7.62 6.28 -16.74
CA PRO A 762 -8.74 6.64 -15.88
C PRO A 762 -8.61 8.03 -15.22
N GLY A 763 -7.44 8.66 -15.27
CA GLY A 763 -7.17 9.93 -14.60
C GLY A 763 -7.72 11.17 -15.33
N GLY A 764 -7.69 12.31 -14.64
CA GLY A 764 -8.08 13.62 -15.17
C GLY A 764 -6.91 14.50 -15.62
N ASN A 765 -5.67 14.15 -15.24
CA ASN A 765 -4.51 15.02 -15.35
C ASN A 765 -3.45 14.48 -16.33
N LEU A 766 -3.87 14.10 -17.54
CA LEU A 766 -2.97 13.57 -18.56
C LEU A 766 -2.14 14.70 -19.17
N PHE A 767 -0.82 14.48 -19.19
CA PHE A 767 0.16 15.35 -19.83
C PHE A 767 0.22 16.79 -19.29
N SER A 768 -0.20 16.96 -18.03
CA SER A 768 -0.24 18.23 -17.30
C SER A 768 1.05 19.03 -17.40
N LEU A 769 0.99 20.32 -17.71
CA LEU A 769 2.14 21.24 -17.70
C LEU A 769 3.31 20.86 -18.64
N SER A 770 3.10 19.94 -19.58
CA SER A 770 4.15 19.51 -20.50
C SER A 770 4.53 20.58 -21.50
N SER A 771 5.80 20.58 -21.93
CA SER A 771 6.34 21.50 -22.95
C SER A 771 7.07 20.78 -24.08
N GLY A 772 7.31 19.47 -23.96
CA GLY A 772 7.87 18.64 -25.01
C GLY A 772 7.51 17.17 -24.84
N GLY A 773 7.81 16.36 -25.86
CA GLY A 773 7.50 14.93 -25.94
C GLY A 773 6.14 14.65 -26.58
N ALA A 774 5.75 13.37 -26.58
CA ALA A 774 4.40 12.95 -26.94
C ALA A 774 3.93 11.75 -26.12
N ILE A 775 2.62 11.54 -26.08
CA ILE A 775 2.01 10.30 -25.63
C ILE A 775 1.32 9.63 -26.82
N TYR A 776 1.56 8.34 -27.01
CA TYR A 776 0.88 7.49 -27.97
C TYR A 776 -0.02 6.53 -27.19
N VAL A 777 -1.33 6.77 -27.26
CA VAL A 777 -2.30 5.99 -26.49
C VAL A 777 -3.13 5.13 -27.42
N ARG A 778 -3.24 3.84 -27.12
CA ARG A 778 -4.18 2.93 -27.78
C ARG A 778 -5.59 3.29 -27.32
N ASP A 779 -6.35 3.90 -28.19
CA ASP A 779 -7.70 4.40 -27.94
C ASP A 779 -8.58 4.24 -29.20
N PRO A 780 -8.83 2.99 -29.63
CA PRO A 780 -9.50 2.72 -30.90
C PRO A 780 -10.97 3.20 -30.94
N SER A 781 -11.58 3.39 -29.77
CA SER A 781 -12.96 3.84 -29.61
C SER A 781 -13.09 5.34 -29.32
N ASN A 782 -11.97 6.09 -29.31
CA ASN A 782 -11.92 7.51 -28.95
C ASN A 782 -12.58 7.83 -27.60
N VAL A 783 -12.35 6.98 -26.59
CA VAL A 783 -12.87 7.13 -25.23
C VAL A 783 -12.24 8.33 -24.54
N LEU A 784 -10.94 8.58 -24.78
CA LEU A 784 -10.25 9.69 -24.14
C LEU A 784 -10.69 11.04 -24.71
N SER A 785 -11.00 11.97 -23.81
CA SER A 785 -11.52 13.28 -24.18
C SER A 785 -10.51 14.41 -23.92
N PRO A 786 -10.63 15.55 -24.62
CA PRO A 786 -9.80 16.71 -24.34
C PRO A 786 -9.89 17.24 -22.90
N SER A 787 -10.94 16.92 -22.13
CA SER A 787 -11.06 17.37 -20.74
C SER A 787 -10.10 16.66 -19.79
N GLN A 788 -9.54 15.51 -20.20
CA GLN A 788 -8.48 14.81 -19.47
C GLN A 788 -7.09 15.39 -19.75
N LEU A 789 -6.96 16.22 -20.79
CA LEU A 789 -5.69 16.82 -21.19
C LEU A 789 -5.51 18.17 -20.48
N ASN A 790 -4.46 18.31 -19.69
CA ASN A 790 -4.17 19.56 -18.98
C ASN A 790 -2.97 20.29 -19.61
N GLY A 791 -3.20 20.86 -20.80
CA GLY A 791 -2.14 21.51 -21.59
C GLY A 791 -1.64 20.69 -22.79
N GLY A 792 -2.36 19.64 -23.19
CA GLY A 792 -2.11 18.86 -24.40
C GLY A 792 -3.24 18.95 -25.43
N GLU A 793 -2.98 18.47 -26.64
CA GLU A 793 -3.98 18.28 -27.70
C GLU A 793 -3.79 16.94 -28.40
N PHE A 794 -4.90 16.35 -28.84
CA PHE A 794 -4.88 15.19 -29.73
C PHE A 794 -4.52 15.61 -31.15
N VAL A 795 -3.63 14.87 -31.78
CA VAL A 795 -3.26 15.02 -33.19
C VAL A 795 -3.24 13.66 -33.87
N ASP A 796 -3.30 13.66 -35.20
CA ASP A 796 -3.26 12.44 -35.99
C ASP A 796 -1.91 11.72 -35.85
N LEU A 797 -1.96 10.39 -35.78
CA LEU A 797 -0.78 9.55 -35.84
C LEU A 797 -0.30 9.47 -37.30
N THR A 798 0.95 9.85 -37.55
CA THR A 798 1.56 9.77 -38.88
C THR A 798 2.38 8.48 -39.07
N ASP A 799 2.73 8.13 -40.31
CA ASP A 799 3.65 7.01 -40.58
C ASP A 799 5.02 7.21 -39.90
N ALA A 800 5.50 8.45 -39.84
CA ALA A 800 6.76 8.78 -39.17
C ALA A 800 6.68 8.55 -37.65
N ASP A 801 5.50 8.79 -37.05
CA ASP A 801 5.27 8.44 -35.64
C ASP A 801 5.31 6.92 -35.45
N TRP A 802 4.69 6.18 -36.36
CA TRP A 802 4.69 4.71 -36.32
C TRP A 802 6.10 4.13 -36.42
N ASP A 803 6.93 4.65 -37.33
CA ASP A 803 8.33 4.24 -37.49
C ASP A 803 9.15 4.40 -36.18
N VAL A 804 8.77 5.34 -35.32
CA VAL A 804 9.41 5.58 -34.02
C VAL A 804 8.88 4.64 -32.92
N ILE A 805 7.58 4.35 -32.89
CA ILE A 805 6.97 3.55 -31.80
C ILE A 805 6.94 2.05 -32.06
N GLN A 806 6.86 1.61 -33.33
CA GLN A 806 6.78 0.20 -33.69
C GLN A 806 7.95 -0.63 -33.13
N PRO A 807 9.23 -0.20 -33.20
CA PRO A 807 10.34 -0.99 -32.67
C PRO A 807 10.22 -1.28 -31.17
N LEU A 808 9.64 -0.36 -30.40
CA LEU A 808 9.42 -0.55 -28.96
C LEU A 808 8.27 -1.51 -28.69
N LEU A 809 7.23 -1.52 -29.53
CA LEU A 809 6.14 -2.50 -29.40
C LEU A 809 6.60 -3.91 -29.75
N VAL A 810 7.55 -4.04 -30.68
CA VAL A 810 8.22 -5.33 -30.96
C VAL A 810 9.11 -5.75 -29.79
N GLU A 811 9.90 -4.85 -29.22
CA GLU A 811 10.67 -5.15 -28.00
C GLU A 811 9.75 -5.49 -26.80
N ASN A 812 8.59 -4.85 -26.71
CA ASN A 812 7.56 -5.16 -25.72
C ASN A 812 6.98 -6.57 -25.89
N GLU A 813 6.82 -7.04 -27.13
CA GLU A 813 6.45 -8.43 -27.45
C GLU A 813 7.53 -9.41 -26.97
N GLU A 814 8.81 -9.09 -27.15
CA GLU A 814 9.92 -9.90 -26.62
C GLU A 814 9.86 -9.99 -25.08
N HIS A 815 9.62 -8.87 -24.40
CA HIS A 815 9.58 -8.81 -22.93
C HIS A 815 8.35 -9.43 -22.31
N TYR A 816 7.16 -9.33 -22.93
CA TYR A 816 5.89 -9.74 -22.30
C TYR A 816 5.07 -10.77 -23.07
N GLY A 817 5.43 -11.08 -24.31
CA GLY A 817 4.68 -12.02 -25.15
C GLY A 817 3.35 -11.45 -25.63
N ILE A 818 3.24 -10.12 -25.65
CA ILE A 818 2.07 -9.36 -26.13
C ILE A 818 2.28 -9.10 -27.62
N PRO A 819 1.60 -9.82 -28.53
CA PRO A 819 1.90 -9.69 -29.95
C PRO A 819 1.51 -8.31 -30.47
N LEU A 820 2.35 -7.68 -31.27
CA LEU A 820 2.03 -6.40 -31.92
C LEU A 820 0.73 -6.51 -32.74
N ALA A 821 0.52 -7.64 -33.41
CA ALA A 821 -0.72 -7.91 -34.14
C ALA A 821 -1.95 -7.90 -33.22
N ARG A 822 -1.83 -8.40 -31.97
CA ARG A 822 -2.92 -8.35 -30.99
C ARG A 822 -3.22 -6.92 -30.56
N LEU A 823 -2.20 -6.08 -30.35
CA LEU A 823 -2.39 -4.65 -30.03
C LEU A 823 -3.10 -3.89 -31.17
N LEU A 824 -2.87 -4.27 -32.42
CA LEU A 824 -3.57 -3.69 -33.58
C LEU A 824 -4.93 -4.32 -33.88
N THR A 825 -5.31 -5.39 -33.17
CA THR A 825 -6.60 -6.05 -33.35
C THR A 825 -7.67 -5.32 -32.54
N VAL A 826 -8.75 -4.93 -33.21
CA VAL A 826 -9.92 -4.27 -32.63
C VAL A 826 -11.16 -4.97 -33.18
N GLU A 827 -12.04 -5.45 -32.30
CA GLU A 827 -13.25 -6.21 -32.67
C GLU A 827 -12.95 -7.43 -33.56
N GLY A 828 -11.79 -8.07 -33.37
CA GLY A 828 -11.36 -9.26 -34.12
C GLY A 828 -10.71 -8.98 -35.47
N GLU A 829 -10.59 -7.72 -35.89
CA GLU A 829 -9.92 -7.33 -37.14
C GLU A 829 -8.64 -6.54 -36.85
N ILE A 830 -7.56 -6.85 -37.57
CA ILE A 830 -6.33 -6.04 -37.51
C ILE A 830 -6.58 -4.73 -38.25
N ARG A 831 -6.46 -3.61 -37.54
CA ARG A 831 -6.65 -2.26 -38.08
C ARG A 831 -5.32 -1.56 -38.33
N SER A 832 -5.37 -0.46 -39.07
CA SER A 832 -4.18 0.36 -39.28
C SER A 832 -3.75 1.05 -37.97
N PRO A 833 -2.45 1.30 -37.74
CA PRO A 833 -2.00 1.95 -36.51
C PRO A 833 -2.71 3.27 -36.20
N SER A 834 -3.00 4.09 -37.22
CA SER A 834 -3.71 5.37 -37.07
C SER A 834 -5.18 5.23 -36.65
N GLU A 835 -5.78 4.06 -36.81
CA GLU A 835 -7.14 3.76 -36.33
C GLU A 835 -7.14 3.23 -34.89
N VAL A 836 -5.97 2.87 -34.36
CA VAL A 836 -5.83 2.21 -33.05
C VAL A 836 -5.15 3.14 -32.03
N TYR A 837 -4.11 3.86 -32.44
CA TYR A 837 -3.33 4.75 -31.61
C TYR A 837 -3.60 6.21 -31.94
N ARG A 838 -3.74 7.02 -30.89
CA ARG A 838 -3.84 8.48 -30.97
C ARG A 838 -2.58 9.11 -30.40
N LYS A 839 -2.16 10.23 -30.97
CA LYS A 839 -1.01 11.01 -30.50
C LYS A 839 -1.49 12.21 -29.70
N ILE A 840 -0.86 12.46 -28.56
CA ILE A 840 -1.05 13.64 -27.73
C ILE A 840 0.27 14.42 -27.70
N ILE A 841 0.20 15.73 -27.98
CA ILE A 841 1.34 16.65 -27.92
C ILE A 841 1.02 17.85 -27.04
N PRO A 842 2.05 18.56 -26.52
CA PRO A 842 1.80 19.76 -25.72
C PRO A 842 1.18 20.84 -26.59
N LEU A 843 0.22 21.59 -26.03
CA LEU A 843 -0.31 22.78 -26.68
C LEU A 843 0.83 23.78 -26.88
N LYS A 844 0.94 24.33 -28.09
CA LYS A 844 1.84 25.47 -28.36
C LYS A 844 1.40 26.66 -27.51
N ASN A 845 2.07 26.84 -26.37
CA ASN A 845 1.73 27.89 -25.43
C ASN A 845 2.00 29.25 -26.09
N LYS A 846 0.95 30.06 -26.33
CA LYS A 846 1.09 31.40 -26.92
C LYS A 846 2.08 32.29 -26.13
N ALA A 847 2.24 32.05 -24.84
CA ALA A 847 3.20 32.76 -23.99
C ALA A 847 4.67 32.42 -24.30
N LEU A 848 4.99 31.14 -24.54
CA LEU A 848 6.35 30.72 -24.93
C LEU A 848 6.75 31.21 -26.32
N SER A 849 5.78 31.36 -27.22
CA SER A 849 6.00 31.96 -28.55
C SER A 849 6.50 33.41 -28.49
N VAL A 850 6.30 34.12 -27.37
CA VAL A 850 6.82 35.47 -27.17
C VAL A 850 8.29 35.44 -26.79
N GLU A 851 8.70 34.50 -25.93
CA GLU A 851 10.11 34.28 -25.57
C GLU A 851 10.91 33.66 -26.71
N ASP A 852 10.33 32.71 -27.46
CA ASP A 852 10.98 32.13 -28.65
C ASP A 852 11.15 33.17 -29.77
N ASN A 853 10.18 34.07 -29.95
CA ASN A 853 10.32 35.21 -30.87
C ASN A 853 11.31 36.26 -30.35
N TRP A 854 11.54 36.36 -29.04
CA TRP A 854 12.54 37.26 -28.47
C TRP A 854 13.96 36.66 -28.60
N ALA A 855 14.11 35.37 -28.31
CA ALA A 855 15.35 34.61 -28.43
C ALA A 855 15.78 34.35 -29.88
N GLY A 856 14.83 34.26 -30.83
CA GLY A 856 15.14 34.16 -32.26
C GLY A 856 15.54 35.49 -32.93
N ASN A 857 15.35 36.63 -32.25
CA ASN A 857 15.68 37.98 -32.73
C ASN A 857 16.92 38.59 -32.04
N HIS A 858 17.60 37.82 -31.19
CA HIS A 858 18.86 38.18 -30.51
C HIS A 858 19.86 37.03 -30.66
#